data_AF-A0A061IKL5-F1
#
_entry.id   AF-A0A061IKL5-F1
#
_cell.length_a   1.000
_cell.length_b   1.000
_cell.length_c   1.000
_cell.angle_alpha   90.00
_cell.angle_beta   90.00
_cell.angle_gamma   90.00
#
_symmetry.space_group_name_H-M   'P 1'
#
loop_
_entity.id
_entity.type
_entity.pdbx_description
1 polymer ?
#
loop_
_entity_poly.entity_id
_entity_poly.type
_entity_poly.pdbx_seq_one_letter_code
_entity_poly.pdbx_strand_id
1 'polypeptide(L)'
;MNTFLIIYLIILISEAIISTILKYTWQAEEKWDEPWYNQKTEHQRNSSKILRFISDFLAFLVLYNFIIPISLYVTVEMQKFLGSFFIGWDLDLYHEESDQKAQVNTSDLNEELGQVEYVFTDKTGTLTENEMQFRECSINGMKYQEINGRLVPEGPTPDSTEGSLPYLGSLSHLNNSAHVTASSSFRTSPERDTETIKEHDLFFKAVSLCHTVQISNVQTDGIGDGPWQSNLAPTQLEYYASSPDEKALVEAAARAGIIFVGISEETMEVKVLGRLERYKLLHILEFDSDRRRMSVIVQAPSGEKLLFAKGAESSILPKCIGGEIAKTRIHVDEFALKGLRTLCIAYRQFTTKEYDDIDKRLFEARTALQRREEKLADVFQYIEKDLILLGATAVEDRQVSEIGTPLGRYSMFLVPPTSWGLQCNPDFASTVVTSYVLLPSQGLLAGIMGKEGRQAARNSDYAVARFKFLSKLLFVHGHFYYIRIATLVQYFFYKNVCFITPQFLYQFYCLFSQQTLYDSVYLTLYNICFTSLPVLIYSLLEQHIDPHVLQSKPTLYRDISKNRLLSIKAFLYWTTLGFSHAFIFFFGSYFLVGKDTSLLGNGQMFGNWTFGTLVFTVMVITVTVKMALETHFWTWINHLVTWGSIIFYFIFSLFYGGILWPFLGSQNMYFVFIQLLSSGPVWFAIFLMVVTCLFLDVVKKVFDRQLHPTSTEKAQLTEAHSSVKCLDSMCCFPGETPCTSVGRMLERVIGRCSPNHISRLWSASDPLYTNDRSILTLSPMDSSTC
;
A
#
# COMPACT_ATOMS: atom_id res chain seq x y z
N MET A 1 -14.49 7.92 17.22
CA MET A 1 -15.05 9.28 17.29
C MET A 1 -16.31 9.37 18.14
N ASN A 2 -17.37 8.61 17.86
CA ASN A 2 -18.64 8.69 18.61
C ASN A 2 -18.48 8.56 20.14
N THR A 3 -17.60 7.69 20.61
CA THR A 3 -17.27 7.57 22.05
C THR A 3 -16.77 8.88 22.65
N PHE A 4 -15.97 9.66 21.93
CA PHE A 4 -15.47 10.96 22.39
C PHE A 4 -16.61 11.98 22.47
N LEU A 5 -17.53 11.97 21.51
CA LEU A 5 -18.70 12.85 21.53
C LEU A 5 -19.63 12.55 22.70
N ILE A 6 -19.79 11.29 23.07
CA ILE A 6 -20.54 10.91 24.27
C ILE A 6 -19.88 11.51 25.53
N ILE A 7 -18.55 11.46 25.65
CA ILE A 7 -17.83 12.08 26.77
C ILE A 7 -18.07 13.59 26.79
N TYR A 8 -17.98 14.27 25.65
CA TYR A 8 -18.24 15.70 25.55
C TYR A 8 -19.69 16.09 25.82
N LEU A 9 -20.64 15.23 25.44
CA LEU A 9 -22.06 15.40 25.80
C LEU A 9 -22.25 15.29 27.32
N ILE A 10 -21.55 14.37 27.98
CA ILE A 10 -21.56 14.27 29.45
C ILE A 10 -20.97 15.54 30.07
N ILE A 11 -19.85 16.06 29.55
CA ILE A 11 -19.25 17.33 30.02
C ILE A 11 -20.25 18.48 29.85
N LEU A 12 -20.85 18.64 28.67
CA LEU A 12 -21.87 19.65 28.38
C LEU A 12 -23.02 19.62 29.38
N ILE A 13 -23.61 18.44 29.58
CA ILE A 13 -24.73 18.25 30.51
C ILE A 13 -24.27 18.57 31.94
N SER A 14 -23.07 18.16 32.33
CA SER A 14 -22.54 18.44 33.67
C SER A 14 -22.34 19.95 33.90
N GLU A 15 -21.78 20.69 32.93
CA GLU A 15 -21.58 22.14 33.02
C GLU A 15 -22.92 22.88 33.10
N ALA A 16 -23.92 22.46 32.31
CA ALA A 16 -25.26 23.03 32.35
C ALA A 16 -25.98 22.74 33.67
N ILE A 17 -25.88 21.51 34.20
CA ILE A 17 -26.47 21.15 35.52
C ILE A 17 -25.80 21.97 36.63
N ILE A 18 -24.45 22.02 36.66
CA ILE A 18 -23.70 22.77 37.67
C ILE A 18 -24.07 24.25 37.61
N SER A 19 -24.12 24.84 36.41
CA SER A 19 -24.48 26.25 36.23
C SER A 19 -25.90 26.56 36.71
N THR A 20 -26.87 25.69 36.40
CA THR A 20 -28.26 25.85 36.87
C THR A 20 -28.35 25.72 38.38
N ILE A 21 -27.72 24.71 38.98
CA ILE A 21 -27.72 24.53 40.44
C ILE A 21 -27.12 25.76 41.11
N LEU A 22 -25.94 26.21 40.65
CA LEU A 22 -25.27 27.36 41.23
C LEU A 22 -26.08 28.66 41.09
N LYS A 23 -26.76 28.87 39.96
CA LYS A 23 -27.72 29.97 39.77
C LYS A 23 -28.77 30.00 40.89
N TYR A 24 -29.44 28.87 41.12
CA TYR A 24 -30.49 28.77 42.14
C TYR A 24 -29.95 28.86 43.56
N THR A 25 -28.72 28.39 43.82
CA THR A 25 -28.09 28.59 45.14
C THR A 25 -27.80 30.05 45.41
N TRP A 26 -27.42 30.83 44.40
CA TRP A 26 -27.16 32.26 44.57
C TRP A 26 -28.45 33.08 44.70
N GLN A 27 -29.48 32.73 43.92
CA GLN A 27 -30.82 33.31 44.00
C GLN A 27 -31.62 32.87 45.24
N ALA A 28 -31.08 31.99 46.08
CA ALA A 28 -31.71 31.66 47.36
C ALA A 28 -31.74 32.86 48.32
N GLU A 29 -30.81 33.82 48.17
CA GLU A 29 -30.85 35.09 48.89
C GLU A 29 -31.73 36.10 48.15
N GLU A 30 -32.71 36.69 48.83
CA GLU A 30 -33.74 37.58 48.25
C GLU A 30 -33.15 38.79 47.51
N LYS A 31 -32.01 39.33 48.00
CA LYS A 31 -31.28 40.43 47.34
C LYS A 31 -30.75 40.10 45.94
N TRP A 32 -30.50 38.82 45.65
CA TRP A 32 -29.95 38.35 44.37
C TRP A 32 -31.04 37.78 43.46
N ASP A 33 -32.18 37.37 44.01
CA ASP A 33 -33.32 36.90 43.23
C ASP A 33 -33.99 38.03 42.44
N GLU A 34 -34.11 39.22 43.05
CA GLU A 34 -34.63 40.43 42.40
C GLU A 34 -33.78 41.67 42.76
N PRO A 35 -32.62 41.85 42.09
CA PRO A 35 -31.75 43.01 42.33
C PRO A 35 -32.45 44.34 42.01
N TRP A 36 -32.05 45.41 42.71
CA TRP A 36 -32.68 46.73 42.58
C TRP A 36 -32.70 47.31 41.15
N TYR A 37 -31.74 46.91 40.31
CA TYR A 37 -31.58 47.38 38.93
C TYR A 37 -32.25 46.48 37.88
N ASN A 38 -32.80 45.32 38.26
CA ASN A 38 -33.43 44.37 37.34
C ASN A 38 -34.63 43.66 37.98
N GLN A 39 -35.80 44.28 37.87
CA GLN A 39 -37.06 43.75 38.40
C GLN A 39 -37.65 42.68 37.50
N LYS A 40 -38.24 41.64 38.10
CA LYS A 40 -38.88 40.55 37.36
C LYS A 40 -40.15 41.06 36.67
N THR A 41 -40.31 40.72 35.40
CA THR A 41 -41.56 40.97 34.67
C THR A 41 -42.73 40.16 35.26
N GLU A 42 -43.96 40.61 35.04
CA GLU A 42 -45.18 39.95 35.54
C GLU A 42 -45.27 38.49 35.08
N HIS A 43 -44.90 38.21 33.83
CA HIS A 43 -44.78 36.85 33.30
C HIS A 43 -43.73 36.01 34.06
N GLN A 44 -42.58 36.61 34.41
CA GLN A 44 -41.56 36.02 35.27
C GLN A 44 -41.93 36.03 36.75
N ARG A 45 -43.11 36.49 37.18
CA ARG A 45 -43.61 36.25 38.54
C ARG A 45 -44.64 35.12 38.53
N ASN A 46 -45.45 35.06 37.48
CA ASN A 46 -46.51 34.08 37.30
C ASN A 46 -46.05 32.72 36.73
N SER A 47 -44.87 32.65 36.09
CA SER A 47 -44.32 31.39 35.55
C SER A 47 -43.97 30.39 36.66
N SER A 48 -44.25 29.10 36.46
CA SER A 48 -43.98 28.07 37.46
C SER A 48 -42.47 27.89 37.72
N LYS A 49 -42.09 27.58 38.97
CA LYS A 49 -40.68 27.40 39.37
C LYS A 49 -39.99 26.31 38.53
N ILE A 50 -40.71 25.23 38.22
CA ILE A 50 -40.18 24.12 37.42
C ILE A 50 -39.93 24.52 35.95
N LEU A 51 -40.82 25.32 35.35
CA LEU A 51 -40.64 25.77 33.96
C LEU A 51 -39.45 26.71 33.82
N ARG A 52 -39.22 27.57 34.81
CA ARG A 52 -38.02 28.44 34.83
C ARG A 52 -36.74 27.62 34.97
N PHE A 53 -36.74 26.63 35.85
CA PHE A 53 -35.58 25.74 36.02
C PHE A 53 -35.22 25.05 34.71
N ILE A 54 -36.22 24.49 34.02
CA ILE A 54 -36.02 23.84 32.72
C ILE A 54 -35.56 24.85 31.66
N SER A 55 -36.19 26.03 31.60
CA SER A 55 -35.80 27.09 30.67
C SER A 55 -34.35 27.56 30.88
N ASP A 56 -33.93 27.74 32.13
CA ASP A 56 -32.57 28.16 32.49
C ASP A 56 -31.54 27.08 32.18
N PHE A 57 -31.88 25.81 32.47
CA PHE A 57 -31.05 24.67 32.09
C PHE A 57 -30.86 24.58 30.57
N LEU A 58 -31.95 24.71 29.79
CA LEU A 58 -31.87 24.73 28.33
C LEU A 58 -31.06 25.93 27.81
N ALA A 59 -31.19 27.10 28.45
CA ALA A 59 -30.39 28.27 28.10
C ALA A 59 -28.89 28.03 28.30
N PHE A 60 -28.47 27.42 29.41
CA PHE A 60 -27.08 27.02 29.62
C PHE A 60 -26.62 25.94 28.64
N LEU A 61 -27.49 25.00 28.29
CA LEU A 61 -27.17 23.98 27.29
C LEU A 61 -26.89 24.62 25.93
N VAL A 62 -27.70 25.60 25.51
CA VAL A 62 -27.46 26.36 24.27
C VAL A 62 -26.20 27.21 24.38
N LEU A 63 -25.92 27.81 25.54
CA LEU A 63 -24.73 28.64 25.77
C LEU A 63 -23.42 27.86 25.58
N TYR A 64 -23.39 26.60 26.00
CA TYR A 64 -22.21 25.74 25.95
C TYR A 64 -22.22 24.75 24.78
N ASN A 65 -23.22 24.79 23.89
CA ASN A 65 -23.40 23.79 22.83
C ASN A 65 -22.19 23.63 21.89
N PHE A 66 -21.40 24.68 21.72
CA PHE A 66 -20.19 24.69 20.90
C PHE A 66 -19.06 23.81 21.46
N ILE A 67 -19.21 23.23 22.66
CA ILE A 67 -18.29 22.23 23.17
C ILE A 67 -18.35 20.95 22.31
N ILE A 68 -19.51 20.67 21.69
CA ILE A 68 -19.67 19.61 20.71
C ILE A 68 -19.33 20.19 19.33
N PRO A 69 -18.24 19.76 18.69
CA PRO A 69 -17.76 20.37 17.46
C PRO A 69 -18.56 19.87 16.25
N ILE A 70 -19.72 20.47 15.96
CA ILE A 70 -20.55 20.06 14.81
C ILE A 70 -19.77 20.17 13.48
N SER A 71 -18.90 21.18 13.36
CA SER A 71 -18.06 21.37 12.17
C SER A 71 -16.93 20.34 12.00
N LEU A 72 -16.66 19.50 13.01
CA LEU A 72 -15.68 18.41 12.90
C LEU A 72 -16.08 17.44 11.77
N TYR A 73 -17.34 17.00 11.75
CA TYR A 73 -17.82 16.03 10.76
C TYR A 73 -17.65 16.55 9.34
N VAL A 74 -18.12 17.77 9.07
CA VAL A 74 -17.99 18.38 7.74
C VAL A 74 -16.53 18.51 7.33
N THR A 75 -15.64 18.88 8.25
CA THR A 75 -14.20 19.04 7.96
C THR A 75 -13.53 17.70 7.70
N VAL A 76 -13.89 16.65 8.45
CA VAL A 76 -13.38 15.28 8.25
C VAL A 76 -13.85 14.73 6.91
N GLU A 77 -15.12 14.89 6.56
CA GLU A 77 -15.63 14.44 5.25
C GLU A 77 -14.98 15.21 4.09
N MET A 78 -14.82 16.53 4.22
CA MET A 78 -14.11 17.34 3.23
C MET A 78 -12.66 16.85 3.06
N GLN A 79 -11.98 16.54 4.17
CA GLN A 79 -10.63 15.98 4.17
C GLN A 79 -10.58 14.63 3.45
N LYS A 80 -11.50 13.71 3.75
CA LYS A 80 -11.56 12.38 3.16
C LYS A 80 -11.80 12.46 1.66
N PHE A 81 -12.77 13.27 1.25
CA PHE A 81 -13.10 13.50 -0.14
C PHE A 81 -11.92 14.09 -0.92
N LEU A 82 -11.35 15.20 -0.45
CA LEU A 82 -10.20 15.83 -1.12
C LEU A 82 -8.94 14.96 -1.07
N GLY A 83 -8.75 14.21 0.02
CA GLY A 83 -7.69 13.21 0.18
C GLY A 83 -7.70 12.15 -0.92
N SER A 84 -8.88 11.65 -1.28
CA SER A 84 -9.00 10.61 -2.32
C SER A 84 -8.34 11.01 -3.66
N PHE A 85 -8.40 12.30 -4.03
CA PHE A 85 -7.75 12.79 -5.25
C PHE A 85 -6.22 12.70 -5.20
N PHE A 86 -5.60 12.89 -4.04
CA PHE A 86 -4.14 12.76 -3.91
C PHE A 86 -3.65 11.34 -4.16
N ILE A 87 -4.46 10.32 -3.84
CA ILE A 87 -4.14 8.92 -4.19
C ILE A 87 -4.23 8.74 -5.71
N GLY A 88 -5.29 9.24 -6.33
CA GLY A 88 -5.49 9.13 -7.78
C GLY A 88 -4.55 9.97 -8.63
N TRP A 89 -3.92 11.00 -8.06
CA TRP A 89 -2.90 11.84 -8.73
C TRP A 89 -1.46 11.39 -8.45
N ASP A 90 -1.26 10.34 -7.67
CA ASP A 90 0.09 9.81 -7.38
C ASP A 90 0.64 9.05 -8.59
N LEU A 91 1.68 9.61 -9.23
CA LEU A 91 2.34 9.02 -10.39
C LEU A 91 3.05 7.70 -10.05
N ASP A 92 3.45 7.47 -8.80
CA ASP A 92 4.09 6.19 -8.43
C ASP A 92 3.06 5.05 -8.29
N LEU A 93 1.76 5.38 -8.32
CA LEU A 93 0.65 4.43 -8.40
C LEU A 93 0.08 4.33 -9.82
N TYR A 94 0.73 4.96 -10.81
CA TYR A 94 0.36 4.89 -12.22
C TYR A 94 1.11 3.75 -12.91
N HIS A 95 0.39 3.03 -13.76
CA HIS A 95 0.92 1.94 -14.54
C HIS A 95 0.94 2.31 -16.02
N GLU A 96 2.15 2.48 -16.55
CA GLU A 96 2.39 2.97 -17.91
C GLU A 96 1.91 1.98 -18.98
N GLU A 97 2.19 0.68 -18.85
CA GLU A 97 1.86 -0.30 -19.90
C GLU A 97 0.34 -0.50 -20.10
N SER A 98 -0.45 -0.32 -19.04
CA SER A 98 -1.92 -0.43 -19.13
C SER A 98 -2.65 0.92 -19.13
N ASP A 99 -1.90 2.03 -19.07
CA ASP A 99 -2.41 3.39 -18.93
C ASP A 99 -3.47 3.53 -17.81
N GLN A 100 -3.13 3.02 -16.62
CA GLN A 100 -4.06 2.98 -15.48
C GLN A 100 -3.47 3.64 -14.25
N LYS A 101 -4.20 4.63 -13.71
CA LYS A 101 -3.93 5.25 -12.41
C LYS A 101 -4.73 4.58 -11.30
N ALA A 102 -4.26 4.66 -10.05
CA ALA A 102 -5.05 4.25 -8.90
C ALA A 102 -6.41 4.99 -8.85
N GLN A 103 -7.46 4.27 -8.47
CA GLN A 103 -8.80 4.83 -8.30
C GLN A 103 -9.29 4.58 -6.89
N VAL A 104 -9.98 5.57 -6.34
CA VAL A 104 -10.63 5.49 -5.03
C VAL A 104 -12.13 5.55 -5.29
N ASN A 105 -12.83 4.46 -5.01
CA ASN A 105 -14.27 4.35 -5.18
C ASN A 105 -15.01 4.81 -3.90
N THR A 106 -14.39 4.59 -2.73
CA THR A 106 -14.95 4.96 -1.42
C THR A 106 -14.00 5.92 -0.70
N SER A 107 -14.45 7.15 -0.41
CA SER A 107 -13.64 8.15 0.32
C SER A 107 -13.59 7.91 1.83
N ASP A 108 -14.56 7.16 2.36
CA ASP A 108 -14.86 7.14 3.80
C ASP A 108 -13.85 6.34 4.63
N LEU A 109 -12.97 5.60 3.96
CA LEU A 109 -12.08 4.58 4.54
C LEU A 109 -10.59 4.95 4.45
N ASN A 110 -10.25 6.18 4.05
CA ASN A 110 -8.86 6.58 3.82
C ASN A 110 -7.98 6.45 5.07
N GLU A 111 -8.50 6.73 6.27
CA GLU A 111 -7.77 6.54 7.53
C GLU A 111 -7.58 5.07 7.93
N GLU A 112 -8.47 4.19 7.47
CA GLU A 112 -8.47 2.77 7.84
C GLU A 112 -7.36 2.01 7.10
N LEU A 113 -6.90 2.53 5.96
CA LEU A 113 -5.70 2.05 5.27
C LEU A 113 -4.46 2.02 6.18
N GLY A 114 -4.39 2.91 7.18
CA GLY A 114 -3.30 2.96 8.16
C GLY A 114 -3.46 2.00 9.34
N GLN A 115 -4.56 1.24 9.40
CA GLN A 115 -4.90 0.33 10.52
C GLN A 115 -5.01 -1.14 10.10
N VAL A 116 -4.60 -1.45 8.88
CA VAL A 116 -4.60 -2.80 8.32
C VAL A 116 -3.55 -3.68 9.00
N GLU A 117 -3.97 -4.82 9.56
CA GLU A 117 -3.06 -5.81 10.19
C GLU A 117 -2.86 -7.08 9.34
N TYR A 118 -3.89 -7.50 8.60
CA TYR A 118 -3.86 -8.72 7.79
C TYR A 118 -4.23 -8.39 6.35
N VAL A 119 -3.57 -9.08 5.42
CA VAL A 119 -3.82 -9.00 3.98
C VAL A 119 -4.16 -10.40 3.51
N PHE A 120 -5.41 -10.62 3.14
CA PHE A 120 -5.77 -11.82 2.37
C PHE A 120 -5.56 -11.50 0.90
N THR A 121 -4.95 -12.41 0.16
CA THR A 121 -4.68 -12.22 -1.26
C THR A 121 -5.04 -13.46 -2.04
N ASP A 122 -5.59 -13.28 -3.23
CA ASP A 122 -5.81 -14.35 -4.19
C ASP A 122 -4.50 -14.70 -4.92
N LYS A 123 -4.37 -15.96 -5.38
CA LYS A 123 -3.18 -16.41 -6.10
C LYS A 123 -3.26 -16.04 -7.57
N THR A 124 -4.33 -16.46 -8.23
CA THR A 124 -4.47 -16.37 -9.69
C THR A 124 -4.90 -14.95 -10.08
N GLY A 125 -4.21 -14.35 -11.07
CA GLY A 125 -4.52 -13.00 -11.54
C GLY A 125 -4.18 -11.87 -10.56
N THR A 126 -3.50 -12.19 -9.44
CA THR A 126 -3.04 -11.22 -8.43
C THR A 126 -1.56 -11.39 -8.13
N LEU A 127 -1.15 -12.60 -7.72
CA LEU A 127 0.26 -12.93 -7.51
C LEU A 127 0.91 -13.48 -8.77
N THR A 128 0.13 -14.16 -9.62
CA THR A 128 0.61 -14.71 -10.90
C THR A 128 -0.13 -14.13 -12.10
N GLU A 129 0.60 -13.98 -13.21
CA GLU A 129 0.07 -13.53 -14.51
C GLU A 129 -0.61 -14.68 -15.29
N ASN A 130 -0.68 -15.88 -14.69
CA ASN A 130 -1.18 -17.12 -15.32
C ASN A 130 -0.47 -17.45 -16.65
N GLU A 131 0.78 -16.98 -16.79
CA GLU A 131 1.65 -17.24 -17.92
C GLU A 131 2.69 -18.29 -17.49
N MET A 132 2.58 -19.51 -18.02
CA MET A 132 3.51 -20.59 -17.70
C MET A 132 4.76 -20.48 -18.57
N GLN A 133 5.94 -20.51 -17.95
CA GLN A 133 7.22 -20.45 -18.64
C GLN A 133 8.10 -21.62 -18.25
N PHE A 134 8.62 -22.33 -19.24
CA PHE A 134 9.66 -23.32 -18.99
C PHE A 134 10.92 -22.64 -18.43
N ARG A 135 11.57 -23.25 -17.43
CA ARG A 135 12.77 -22.68 -16.78
C ARG A 135 13.92 -23.64 -16.70
N GLU A 136 13.66 -24.84 -16.19
CA GLU A 136 14.72 -25.82 -15.92
C GLU A 136 14.24 -27.21 -16.36
N CYS A 137 15.18 -28.10 -16.67
CA CYS A 137 14.90 -29.52 -16.82
C CYS A 137 16.09 -30.37 -16.36
N SER A 138 15.80 -31.64 -16.09
CA SER A 138 16.79 -32.68 -15.85
C SER A 138 16.67 -33.70 -16.96
N ILE A 139 17.72 -33.94 -17.75
CA ILE A 139 17.74 -34.92 -18.85
C ILE A 139 18.87 -35.91 -18.55
N ASN A 140 18.53 -37.19 -18.47
CA ASN A 140 19.45 -38.28 -18.10
C ASN A 140 20.36 -37.98 -16.88
N GLY A 141 19.79 -37.35 -15.84
CA GLY A 141 20.53 -37.00 -14.62
C GLY A 141 21.45 -35.78 -14.74
N MET A 142 21.42 -35.03 -15.85
CA MET A 142 22.08 -33.74 -16.03
C MET A 142 21.05 -32.61 -15.96
N LYS A 143 21.37 -31.52 -15.26
CA LYS A 143 20.46 -30.38 -15.06
C LYS A 143 20.74 -29.28 -16.07
N TYR A 144 19.68 -28.69 -16.60
CA TYR A 144 19.73 -27.62 -17.60
C TYR A 144 18.83 -26.46 -17.18
N GLN A 145 19.27 -25.26 -17.50
CA GLN A 145 18.53 -24.02 -17.30
C GLN A 145 18.33 -23.31 -18.64
N GLU A 146 17.14 -22.75 -18.84
CA GLU A 146 16.84 -21.92 -19.99
C GLU A 146 17.32 -20.47 -19.75
N ILE A 147 18.27 -20.02 -20.57
CA ILE A 147 18.80 -18.66 -20.57
C ILE A 147 18.65 -18.09 -21.99
N ASN A 148 17.87 -17.00 -22.13
CA ASN A 148 17.62 -16.33 -23.42
C ASN A 148 17.14 -17.28 -24.54
N GLY A 149 16.26 -18.23 -24.21
CA GLY A 149 15.72 -19.20 -25.16
C GLY A 149 16.67 -20.34 -25.54
N ARG A 150 17.79 -20.52 -24.81
CA ARG A 150 18.73 -21.62 -25.00
C ARG A 150 18.91 -22.40 -23.71
N LEU A 151 19.00 -23.73 -23.82
CA LEU A 151 19.29 -24.62 -22.70
C LEU A 151 20.80 -24.67 -22.46
N VAL A 152 21.20 -24.38 -21.23
CA VAL A 152 22.60 -24.42 -20.77
C VAL A 152 22.71 -25.42 -19.63
N PRO A 153 23.69 -26.35 -19.65
CA PRO A 153 23.90 -27.27 -18.53
C PRO A 153 24.40 -26.52 -17.29
N GLU A 154 23.85 -26.84 -16.12
CA GLU A 154 24.29 -26.30 -14.83
C GLU A 154 25.52 -27.11 -14.36
N GLY A 155 26.73 -26.52 -14.44
CA GLY A 155 27.99 -27.16 -14.05
C GLY A 155 28.50 -26.76 -12.65
N PRO A 156 29.50 -27.46 -12.09
CA PRO A 156 30.09 -27.14 -10.79
C PRO A 156 30.96 -25.86 -10.86
N THR A 157 31.12 -25.21 -9.71
CA THR A 157 31.88 -23.96 -9.44
C THR A 157 33.13 -23.72 -10.32
N PRO A 158 33.41 -22.46 -10.72
CA PRO A 158 34.52 -22.13 -11.60
C PRO A 158 35.85 -22.10 -10.83
N ASP A 159 36.61 -23.19 -10.91
CA ASP A 159 38.04 -23.18 -10.57
C ASP A 159 38.82 -24.05 -11.57
N SER A 160 38.63 -23.75 -12.85
CA SER A 160 39.57 -24.08 -13.92
C SER A 160 39.10 -23.41 -15.22
N THR A 161 39.81 -22.38 -15.64
CA THR A 161 39.80 -21.88 -17.03
C THR A 161 40.24 -23.00 -17.97
N GLU A 162 39.29 -23.78 -18.49
CA GLU A 162 39.35 -24.51 -19.76
C GLU A 162 38.05 -25.32 -19.93
N GLY A 163 37.33 -25.13 -21.04
CA GLY A 163 36.27 -26.05 -21.48
C GLY A 163 34.85 -25.47 -21.62
N SER A 164 34.70 -24.35 -22.32
CA SER A 164 33.41 -24.02 -22.94
C SER A 164 33.08 -25.06 -24.03
N LEU A 165 32.05 -25.90 -23.81
CA LEU A 165 31.47 -26.78 -24.84
C LEU A 165 30.87 -25.93 -25.98
N PRO A 166 31.43 -25.93 -27.21
CA PRO A 166 30.96 -25.10 -28.31
C PRO A 166 30.16 -25.96 -29.29
N TYR A 167 28.89 -26.28 -29.01
CA TYR A 167 28.10 -27.07 -29.97
C TYR A 167 26.64 -26.64 -30.22
N LEU A 168 26.03 -25.76 -29.40
CA LEU A 168 24.70 -25.20 -29.71
C LEU A 168 24.75 -23.87 -30.48
N GLY A 169 25.93 -23.26 -30.66
CA GLY A 169 26.14 -22.07 -31.49
C GLY A 169 26.27 -22.36 -33.00
N SER A 170 26.54 -23.61 -33.39
CA SER A 170 26.82 -23.97 -34.79
C SER A 170 25.57 -24.37 -35.60
N LEU A 171 24.42 -24.55 -34.97
CA LEU A 171 23.18 -24.94 -35.67
C LEU A 171 22.44 -23.77 -36.31
N SER A 172 22.72 -22.52 -35.91
CA SER A 172 22.17 -21.33 -36.59
C SER A 172 22.87 -20.99 -37.91
N HIS A 173 24.07 -21.54 -38.17
CA HIS A 173 24.83 -21.28 -39.41
C HIS A 173 24.71 -22.37 -40.48
N LEU A 174 24.14 -23.54 -40.17
CA LEU A 174 23.93 -24.63 -41.15
C LEU A 174 22.73 -24.40 -42.08
N ASN A 175 22.00 -23.29 -41.93
CA ASN A 175 20.85 -22.98 -42.77
C ASN A 175 21.22 -22.31 -44.12
N ASN A 176 22.52 -22.10 -44.41
CA ASN A 176 22.95 -21.56 -45.70
C ASN A 176 24.26 -22.21 -46.23
N SER A 177 24.13 -22.74 -47.45
CA SER A 177 25.16 -23.15 -48.40
C SER A 177 25.74 -24.57 -48.32
N ALA A 178 25.57 -25.27 -49.44
CA ALA A 178 26.42 -26.34 -49.91
C ALA A 178 27.85 -25.82 -50.19
N HIS A 179 28.81 -26.75 -50.16
CA HIS A 179 30.25 -26.67 -50.49
C HIS A 179 31.27 -26.30 -49.40
N VAL A 180 32.35 -27.11 -49.41
CA VAL A 180 33.75 -26.89 -49.00
C VAL A 180 34.25 -27.64 -47.74
N THR A 181 34.87 -28.79 -48.05
CA THR A 181 36.22 -29.31 -47.67
C THR A 181 36.80 -29.26 -46.25
N ALA A 182 37.43 -30.39 -45.91
CA ALA A 182 38.09 -30.79 -44.67
C ALA A 182 39.26 -29.90 -44.17
N SER A 183 39.45 -29.84 -42.84
CA SER A 183 40.73 -30.19 -42.17
C SER A 183 40.64 -30.13 -40.62
N SER A 184 41.20 -31.18 -39.99
CA SER A 184 41.96 -31.26 -38.70
C SER A 184 41.46 -30.55 -37.43
N SER A 185 41.58 -31.04 -36.19
CA SER A 185 41.96 -32.31 -35.56
C SER A 185 41.96 -32.05 -34.04
N PHE A 186 41.07 -32.69 -33.27
CA PHE A 186 41.26 -32.88 -31.82
C PHE A 186 40.44 -34.10 -31.39
N ARG A 187 41.13 -35.10 -30.84
CA ARG A 187 40.58 -36.40 -30.44
C ARG A 187 40.13 -36.34 -28.99
N THR A 188 38.82 -36.20 -28.78
CA THR A 188 38.10 -36.77 -27.61
C THR A 188 37.00 -37.67 -28.16
N SER A 189 36.71 -38.78 -27.47
CA SER A 189 35.93 -39.92 -27.97
C SER A 189 34.56 -39.53 -28.58
N PRO A 190 34.32 -39.74 -29.89
CA PRO A 190 33.09 -39.31 -30.57
C PRO A 190 31.82 -40.03 -30.11
N GLU A 191 31.93 -41.13 -29.36
CA GLU A 191 30.78 -41.97 -28.97
C GLU A 191 29.90 -41.33 -27.89
N ARG A 192 30.48 -40.69 -26.86
CA ARG A 192 29.72 -40.07 -25.74
C ARG A 192 28.92 -38.84 -26.15
N ASP A 193 29.43 -38.04 -27.08
CA ASP A 193 28.74 -36.84 -27.56
C ASP A 193 27.56 -37.23 -28.46
N THR A 194 27.66 -38.32 -29.21
CA THR A 194 26.53 -38.81 -30.03
C THR A 194 25.41 -39.45 -29.22
N GLU A 195 25.71 -39.99 -28.03
CA GLU A 195 24.73 -40.62 -27.15
C GLU A 195 23.92 -39.58 -26.39
N THR A 196 24.59 -38.56 -25.84
CA THR A 196 23.94 -37.42 -25.17
C THR A 196 23.02 -36.64 -26.12
N ILE A 197 23.44 -36.38 -27.37
CA ILE A 197 22.58 -35.73 -28.38
C ILE A 197 21.29 -36.53 -28.63
N LYS A 198 21.38 -37.86 -28.71
CA LYS A 198 20.21 -38.72 -28.94
C LYS A 198 19.23 -38.69 -27.76
N GLU A 199 19.73 -38.62 -26.53
CA GLU A 199 18.89 -38.54 -25.33
C GLU A 199 18.16 -37.19 -25.24
N HIS A 200 18.84 -36.09 -25.56
CA HIS A 200 18.24 -34.77 -25.67
C HIS A 200 17.14 -34.72 -26.73
N ASP A 201 17.41 -35.24 -27.93
CA ASP A 201 16.43 -35.31 -29.00
C ASP A 201 15.21 -36.15 -28.58
N LEU A 202 15.43 -37.31 -27.96
CA LEU A 202 14.35 -38.18 -27.49
C LEU A 202 13.49 -37.53 -26.40
N PHE A 203 14.11 -36.81 -25.47
CA PHE A 203 13.41 -36.06 -24.43
C PHE A 203 12.48 -35.00 -25.02
N PHE A 204 12.99 -34.13 -25.89
CA PHE A 204 12.17 -33.08 -26.49
C PHE A 204 11.15 -33.61 -27.51
N LYS A 205 11.43 -34.74 -28.18
CA LYS A 205 10.42 -35.47 -28.97
C LYS A 205 9.27 -35.97 -28.09
N ALA A 206 9.58 -36.52 -26.91
CA ALA A 206 8.56 -36.95 -25.96
C ALA A 206 7.70 -35.77 -25.49
N VAL A 207 8.32 -34.62 -25.19
CA VAL A 207 7.62 -33.36 -24.84
C VAL A 207 6.72 -32.89 -26.00
N SER A 208 7.23 -32.90 -27.23
CA SER A 208 6.52 -32.41 -28.42
C SER A 208 5.48 -33.38 -29.00
N LEU A 209 5.42 -34.63 -28.54
CA LEU A 209 4.48 -35.64 -29.03
C LEU A 209 3.42 -36.00 -27.98
N CYS A 210 3.77 -35.95 -26.70
CA CYS A 210 2.86 -36.29 -25.62
C CYS A 210 2.08 -35.05 -25.15
N HIS A 211 1.13 -34.54 -25.93
CA HIS A 211 0.31 -33.39 -25.56
C HIS A 211 -1.03 -33.33 -26.31
N THR A 212 -1.91 -32.41 -25.90
CA THR A 212 -3.17 -32.10 -26.62
C THR A 212 -3.17 -30.74 -27.33
N VAL A 213 -2.02 -30.05 -27.38
CA VAL A 213 -1.85 -28.74 -28.04
C VAL A 213 -2.28 -28.76 -29.50
N GLN A 214 -3.07 -27.76 -29.88
CA GLN A 214 -3.50 -27.44 -31.23
C GLN A 214 -2.74 -26.22 -31.75
N ILE A 215 -2.66 -26.08 -33.08
CA ILE A 215 -1.98 -24.95 -33.73
C ILE A 215 -3.02 -24.16 -34.51
N SER A 216 -3.01 -22.84 -34.36
CA SER A 216 -3.68 -21.97 -35.34
C SER A 216 -2.67 -21.59 -36.41
N ASN A 217 -3.03 -21.83 -37.67
CA ASN A 217 -2.29 -21.27 -38.78
C ASN A 217 -2.83 -19.86 -38.99
N VAL A 218 -2.16 -18.86 -38.41
CA VAL A 218 -2.42 -17.47 -38.81
C VAL A 218 -1.80 -17.28 -40.19
N GLN A 219 -2.63 -17.43 -41.23
CA GLN A 219 -2.34 -16.77 -42.51
C GLN A 219 -2.36 -15.27 -42.20
N THR A 220 -1.20 -14.62 -42.24
CA THR A 220 -1.15 -13.18 -42.45
C THR A 220 -1.65 -12.92 -43.87
N ASP A 221 -2.97 -12.99 -44.06
CA ASP A 221 -3.61 -12.48 -45.25
C ASP A 221 -3.36 -10.97 -45.26
N GLY A 222 -2.50 -10.56 -46.19
CA GLY A 222 -2.08 -9.19 -46.32
C GLY A 222 -3.24 -8.28 -46.65
N ILE A 223 -3.52 -7.34 -45.76
CA ILE A 223 -4.02 -6.00 -46.12
C ILE A 223 -3.34 -5.00 -45.18
N GLY A 224 -2.44 -4.18 -45.73
CA GLY A 224 -1.81 -3.08 -45.00
C GLY A 224 -0.50 -2.64 -45.64
N ASP A 225 -0.57 -1.81 -46.68
CA ASP A 225 0.57 -1.10 -47.27
C ASP A 225 1.31 -0.28 -46.19
N GLY A 226 2.56 -0.66 -45.90
CA GLY A 226 3.48 0.09 -45.05
C GLY A 226 4.92 -0.19 -45.48
N PRO A 227 5.70 0.82 -45.89
CA PRO A 227 6.94 0.58 -46.63
C PRO A 227 8.16 0.38 -45.71
N TRP A 228 8.09 -0.45 -44.67
CA TRP A 228 9.28 -0.90 -43.91
C TRP A 228 9.01 -2.23 -43.19
N GLN A 229 9.10 -3.36 -43.90
CA GLN A 229 9.25 -4.67 -43.27
C GLN A 229 10.37 -5.46 -43.96
N SER A 230 11.49 -5.54 -43.26
CA SER A 230 12.64 -6.35 -43.59
C SER A 230 12.28 -7.84 -43.55
N ASN A 231 12.66 -8.54 -44.61
CA ASN A 231 12.65 -9.99 -44.72
C ASN A 231 13.20 -10.69 -43.47
N LEU A 232 12.62 -11.87 -43.16
CA LEU A 232 13.16 -12.94 -42.30
C LEU A 232 12.69 -12.99 -40.82
N ALA A 233 11.39 -13.06 -40.57
CA ALA A 233 10.87 -13.74 -39.37
C ALA A 233 10.24 -15.08 -39.80
N PRO A 234 10.62 -16.23 -39.23
CA PRO A 234 9.91 -17.49 -39.51
C PRO A 234 8.45 -17.32 -39.08
N THR A 235 7.52 -17.89 -39.85
CA THR A 235 6.09 -17.97 -39.51
C THR A 235 5.94 -18.35 -38.03
N GLN A 236 5.50 -17.41 -37.21
CA GLN A 236 5.32 -17.64 -35.79
C GLN A 236 4.09 -18.54 -35.61
N LEU A 237 4.32 -19.82 -35.36
CA LEU A 237 3.28 -20.79 -35.05
C LEU A 237 2.68 -20.43 -33.69
N GLU A 238 1.38 -20.22 -33.62
CA GLU A 238 0.71 -19.94 -32.35
C GLU A 238 0.07 -21.21 -31.78
N TYR A 239 0.53 -21.60 -30.60
CA TYR A 239 0.08 -22.80 -29.90
C TYR A 239 -1.11 -22.50 -28.97
N TYR A 240 -2.14 -23.33 -29.06
CA TYR A 240 -3.35 -23.30 -28.24
C TYR A 240 -3.49 -24.60 -27.47
N ALA A 241 -3.69 -24.52 -26.16
CA ALA A 241 -3.83 -25.69 -25.31
C ALA A 241 -4.87 -25.42 -24.23
N SER A 242 -5.56 -26.47 -23.79
CA SER A 242 -6.46 -26.40 -22.62
C SER A 242 -5.71 -26.16 -21.31
N SER A 243 -4.44 -26.59 -21.24
CA SER A 243 -3.55 -26.34 -20.13
C SER A 243 -2.37 -25.46 -20.55
N PRO A 244 -2.10 -24.35 -19.83
CA PRO A 244 -0.96 -23.48 -20.12
C PRO A 244 0.38 -24.18 -19.85
N ASP A 245 0.42 -25.18 -18.96
CA ASP A 245 1.61 -25.99 -18.72
C ASP A 245 2.02 -26.77 -19.99
N GLU A 246 1.05 -27.33 -20.72
CA GLU A 246 1.33 -28.03 -21.99
C GLU A 246 1.82 -27.07 -23.08
N LYS A 247 1.21 -25.88 -23.17
CA LYS A 247 1.64 -24.85 -24.10
C LYS A 247 3.10 -24.46 -23.87
N ALA A 248 3.47 -24.16 -22.62
CA ALA A 248 4.82 -23.77 -22.25
C ALA A 248 5.86 -24.83 -22.61
N LEU A 249 5.51 -26.11 -22.43
CA LEU A 249 6.37 -27.24 -22.77
C LEU A 249 6.58 -27.40 -24.28
N VAL A 250 5.52 -27.28 -25.08
CA VAL A 250 5.62 -27.39 -26.56
C VAL A 250 6.39 -26.20 -27.13
N GLU A 251 6.18 -25.00 -26.61
CA GLU A 251 6.97 -23.83 -26.98
C GLU A 251 8.45 -23.99 -26.61
N ALA A 252 8.75 -24.58 -25.46
CA ALA A 252 10.13 -24.89 -25.07
C ALA A 252 10.78 -25.92 -26.00
N ALA A 253 10.05 -26.97 -26.39
CA ALA A 253 10.53 -27.94 -27.38
C ALA A 253 10.81 -27.28 -28.74
N ALA A 254 9.94 -26.36 -29.18
CA ALA A 254 10.14 -25.60 -30.41
C ALA A 254 11.40 -24.73 -30.34
N ARG A 255 11.67 -24.07 -29.20
CA ARG A 255 12.92 -23.31 -28.96
C ARG A 255 14.16 -24.20 -28.93
N ALA A 256 14.03 -25.44 -28.46
CA ALA A 256 15.09 -26.45 -28.48
C ALA A 256 15.36 -27.04 -29.89
N GLY A 257 14.57 -26.66 -30.91
CA GLY A 257 14.76 -27.12 -32.30
C GLY A 257 13.88 -28.31 -32.71
N ILE A 258 12.92 -28.71 -31.86
CA ILE A 258 11.93 -29.75 -32.12
C ILE A 258 10.55 -29.10 -32.20
N ILE A 259 10.15 -28.75 -33.42
CA ILE A 259 8.96 -27.93 -33.66
C ILE A 259 7.79 -28.85 -34.00
N PHE A 260 6.75 -28.84 -33.17
CA PHE A 260 5.48 -29.46 -33.51
C PHE A 260 4.76 -28.63 -34.58
N VAL A 261 4.45 -29.24 -35.73
CA VAL A 261 3.88 -28.57 -36.91
C VAL A 261 2.36 -28.78 -37.01
N GLY A 262 1.85 -29.90 -36.50
CA GLY A 262 0.42 -30.19 -36.46
C GLY A 262 0.10 -31.67 -36.58
N ILE A 263 -1.20 -31.97 -36.67
CA ILE A 263 -1.73 -33.31 -36.90
C ILE A 263 -2.45 -33.30 -38.25
N SER A 264 -2.06 -34.19 -39.16
CA SER A 264 -2.75 -34.44 -40.43
C SER A 264 -3.37 -35.84 -40.37
N GLU A 265 -4.70 -35.89 -40.34
CA GLU A 265 -5.50 -37.11 -40.14
C GLU A 265 -5.16 -37.80 -38.80
N GLU A 266 -4.24 -38.77 -38.82
CA GLU A 266 -3.73 -39.51 -37.66
C GLU A 266 -2.20 -39.48 -37.60
N THR A 267 -1.56 -38.54 -38.30
CA THR A 267 -0.09 -38.41 -38.35
C THR A 267 0.32 -37.09 -37.71
N MET A 268 1.11 -37.17 -36.65
CA MET A 268 1.76 -36.03 -36.01
C MET A 268 3.03 -35.66 -36.77
N GLU A 269 3.12 -34.41 -37.20
CA GLU A 269 4.29 -33.89 -37.91
C GLU A 269 5.18 -33.07 -36.97
N VAL A 270 6.43 -33.50 -36.82
CA VAL A 270 7.43 -32.83 -35.98
C VAL A 270 8.66 -32.51 -36.82
N LYS A 271 9.11 -31.26 -36.79
CA LYS A 271 10.31 -30.80 -37.49
C LYS A 271 11.49 -30.81 -36.52
N VAL A 272 12.39 -31.77 -36.70
CA VAL A 272 13.60 -31.96 -35.89
C VAL A 272 14.79 -31.39 -36.66
N LEU A 273 15.39 -30.31 -36.16
CA LEU A 273 16.56 -29.67 -36.79
C LEU A 273 16.39 -29.39 -38.29
N GLY A 274 15.19 -28.97 -38.71
CA GLY A 274 14.87 -28.68 -40.10
C GLY A 274 14.27 -29.85 -40.91
N ARG A 275 14.39 -31.09 -40.42
CA ARG A 275 13.87 -32.29 -41.09
C ARG A 275 12.47 -32.65 -40.57
N LEU A 276 11.54 -32.88 -41.48
CA LEU A 276 10.19 -33.29 -41.13
C LEU A 276 10.14 -34.80 -40.82
N GLU A 277 9.79 -35.14 -39.60
CA GLU A 277 9.51 -36.50 -39.14
C GLU A 277 7.99 -36.68 -38.96
N ARG A 278 7.48 -37.83 -39.39
CA ARG A 278 6.04 -38.16 -39.35
C ARG A 278 5.82 -39.33 -38.40
N TYR A 279 5.11 -39.09 -37.30
CA TYR A 279 4.74 -40.10 -36.32
C TYR A 279 3.28 -40.47 -36.49
N LYS A 280 2.96 -41.73 -36.71
CA LYS A 280 1.56 -42.17 -36.76
C LYS A 280 1.03 -42.26 -35.33
N LEU A 281 0.01 -41.48 -35.00
CA LEU A 281 -0.66 -41.51 -33.72
C LEU A 281 -1.54 -42.76 -33.64
N LEU A 282 -1.24 -43.65 -32.69
CA LEU A 282 -1.98 -44.89 -32.52
C LEU A 282 -3.06 -44.72 -31.44
N HIS A 283 -2.66 -44.28 -30.25
CA HIS A 283 -3.59 -44.03 -29.14
C HIS A 283 -3.17 -42.86 -28.27
N ILE A 284 -4.16 -42.08 -27.83
CA ILE A 284 -4.02 -41.12 -26.72
C ILE A 284 -4.66 -41.74 -25.47
N LEU A 285 -3.91 -41.73 -24.37
CA LEU A 285 -4.40 -42.02 -23.02
C LEU A 285 -4.45 -40.67 -22.30
N GLU A 286 -5.61 -40.01 -22.37
CA GLU A 286 -5.86 -38.64 -21.91
C GLU A 286 -5.45 -38.40 -20.46
N PHE A 287 -5.24 -37.15 -20.04
CA PHE A 287 -4.96 -36.88 -18.64
C PHE A 287 -6.16 -37.25 -17.75
N ASP A 288 -5.87 -37.82 -16.59
CA ASP A 288 -6.86 -38.20 -15.58
C ASP A 288 -6.35 -37.74 -14.20
N SER A 289 -7.22 -37.11 -13.40
CA SER A 289 -6.86 -36.50 -12.10
C SER A 289 -6.47 -37.53 -11.03
N ASP A 290 -7.01 -38.74 -11.07
CA ASP A 290 -6.65 -39.83 -10.16
C ASP A 290 -5.30 -40.41 -10.56
N ARG A 291 -5.09 -40.57 -11.87
CA ARG A 291 -3.85 -41.09 -12.43
C ARG A 291 -2.70 -40.06 -12.42
N ARG A 292 -2.98 -38.76 -12.55
CA ARG A 292 -2.01 -37.64 -12.59
C ARG A 292 -0.91 -37.76 -13.67
N ARG A 293 -1.22 -38.38 -14.81
CA ARG A 293 -0.32 -38.48 -15.97
C ARG A 293 -1.11 -38.63 -17.28
N MET A 294 -0.47 -38.29 -18.38
CA MET A 294 -0.96 -38.44 -19.75
C MET A 294 0.05 -39.30 -20.52
N SER A 295 -0.44 -40.15 -21.41
CA SER A 295 0.43 -40.96 -22.27
C SER A 295 -0.06 -40.99 -23.71
N VAL A 296 0.87 -41.13 -24.66
CA VAL A 296 0.59 -41.23 -26.09
C VAL A 296 1.38 -42.39 -26.68
N ILE A 297 0.73 -43.20 -27.51
CA ILE A 297 1.35 -44.29 -28.26
C ILE A 297 1.47 -43.86 -29.71
N VAL A 298 2.69 -43.86 -30.23
CA VAL A 298 3.02 -43.47 -31.60
C VAL A 298 3.83 -44.55 -32.31
N GLN A 299 3.70 -44.60 -33.64
CA GLN A 299 4.62 -45.32 -34.50
C GLN A 299 5.64 -44.34 -35.08
N ALA A 300 6.91 -44.57 -34.79
CA ALA A 300 8.02 -43.79 -35.32
C ALA A 300 8.20 -44.04 -36.83
N PRO A 301 8.88 -43.12 -37.56
CA PRO A 301 9.25 -43.33 -38.97
C PRO A 301 10.07 -44.60 -39.22
N SER A 302 10.81 -45.08 -38.19
CA SER A 302 11.56 -46.33 -38.20
C SER A 302 10.67 -47.59 -38.19
N GLY A 303 9.37 -47.42 -37.93
CA GLY A 303 8.39 -48.51 -37.77
C GLY A 303 8.20 -48.97 -36.33
N GLU A 304 9.02 -48.47 -35.39
CA GLU A 304 8.97 -48.81 -33.96
C GLU A 304 7.74 -48.20 -33.29
N LYS A 305 7.12 -48.93 -32.34
CA LYS A 305 5.98 -48.45 -31.56
C LYS A 305 6.47 -47.98 -30.19
N LEU A 306 6.25 -46.71 -29.88
CA LEU A 306 6.74 -46.04 -28.67
C LEU A 306 5.55 -45.50 -27.86
N LEU A 307 5.61 -45.68 -26.54
CA LEU A 307 4.78 -44.99 -25.55
C LEU A 307 5.59 -43.85 -24.98
N PHE A 308 5.07 -42.63 -25.03
CA PHE A 308 5.56 -41.50 -24.24
C PHE A 308 4.57 -41.22 -23.11
N ALA A 309 5.08 -41.02 -21.90
CA ALA A 309 4.29 -40.73 -20.71
C ALA A 309 4.85 -39.49 -20.01
N LYS A 310 3.97 -38.55 -19.67
CA LYS A 310 4.29 -37.37 -18.86
C LYS A 310 3.34 -37.24 -17.68
N GLY A 311 3.84 -36.89 -16.50
CA GLY A 311 2.97 -36.71 -15.34
C GLY A 311 3.71 -36.33 -14.07
N ALA A 312 2.99 -36.31 -12.96
CA ALA A 312 3.56 -36.04 -11.64
C ALA A 312 4.66 -37.06 -11.27
N GLU A 313 5.66 -36.63 -10.51
CA GLU A 313 6.77 -37.47 -10.09
C GLU A 313 6.31 -38.68 -9.28
N SER A 314 5.30 -38.51 -8.43
CA SER A 314 4.69 -39.60 -7.65
C SER A 314 3.98 -40.65 -8.52
N SER A 315 3.65 -40.30 -9.75
CA SER A 315 2.91 -41.16 -10.68
C SER A 315 3.84 -41.89 -11.66
N ILE A 316 4.88 -41.22 -12.16
CA ILE A 316 5.79 -41.76 -13.17
C ILE A 316 6.97 -42.52 -12.54
N LEU A 317 7.63 -41.97 -11.51
CA LEU A 317 8.86 -42.56 -10.95
C LEU A 317 8.67 -44.00 -10.43
N PRO A 318 7.56 -44.38 -9.75
CA PRO A 318 7.35 -45.75 -9.30
C PRO A 318 7.20 -46.78 -10.42
N LYS A 319 6.90 -46.33 -11.65
CA LYS A 319 6.69 -47.17 -12.83
C LYS A 319 7.95 -47.32 -13.69
N CYS A 320 9.03 -46.61 -13.33
CA CYS A 320 10.27 -46.62 -14.08
C CYS A 320 11.18 -47.77 -13.63
N ILE A 321 11.68 -48.56 -14.58
CA ILE A 321 12.64 -49.67 -14.36
C ILE A 321 14.05 -49.35 -14.85
N GLY A 322 14.21 -48.24 -15.59
CA GLY A 322 15.47 -47.80 -16.17
C GLY A 322 15.58 -46.27 -16.29
N GLY A 323 16.78 -45.79 -16.62
CA GLY A 323 17.14 -44.37 -16.62
C GLY A 323 17.70 -43.88 -15.29
N GLU A 324 18.15 -42.62 -15.25
CA GLU A 324 18.77 -42.00 -14.06
C GLU A 324 17.73 -41.49 -13.04
N ILE A 325 17.06 -42.43 -12.37
CA ILE A 325 15.96 -42.14 -11.43
C ILE A 325 16.44 -41.39 -10.19
N ALA A 326 17.55 -41.82 -9.58
CA ALA A 326 18.03 -41.27 -8.30
C ALA A 326 18.42 -39.79 -8.41
N LYS A 327 19.21 -39.43 -9.43
CA LYS A 327 19.62 -38.04 -9.69
C LYS A 327 18.44 -37.17 -10.07
N THR A 328 17.57 -37.65 -10.97
CA THR A 328 16.40 -36.88 -11.41
C THR A 328 15.44 -36.61 -10.26
N ARG A 329 15.28 -37.53 -9.30
CA ARG A 329 14.48 -37.29 -8.09
C ARG A 329 15.01 -36.13 -7.25
N ILE A 330 16.34 -36.06 -7.06
CA ILE A 330 16.98 -34.94 -6.34
C ILE A 330 16.70 -33.63 -7.06
N HIS A 331 16.84 -33.60 -8.39
CA HIS A 331 16.57 -32.39 -9.17
C HIS A 331 15.09 -31.96 -9.10
N VAL A 332 14.15 -32.92 -9.12
CA VAL A 332 12.71 -32.63 -8.96
C VAL A 332 12.44 -32.01 -7.59
N ASP A 333 13.04 -32.55 -6.52
CA ASP A 333 12.91 -31.97 -5.18
C ASP A 333 13.49 -30.53 -5.13
N GLU A 334 14.63 -30.27 -5.78
CA GLU A 334 15.20 -28.93 -5.93
C GLU A 334 14.30 -27.96 -6.71
N PHE A 335 13.74 -28.41 -7.83
CA PHE A 335 12.80 -27.61 -8.63
C PHE A 335 11.54 -27.27 -7.82
N ALA A 336 11.02 -28.22 -7.06
CA ALA A 336 9.87 -28.01 -6.18
C ALA A 336 10.20 -27.02 -5.04
N LEU A 337 11.41 -27.06 -4.46
CA LEU A 337 11.89 -26.08 -3.48
C LEU A 337 11.98 -24.66 -4.06
N LYS A 338 12.27 -24.52 -5.36
CA LYS A 338 12.21 -23.24 -6.09
C LYS A 338 10.79 -22.79 -6.42
N GLY A 339 9.77 -23.60 -6.13
CA GLY A 339 8.37 -23.31 -6.45
C GLY A 339 7.97 -23.59 -7.91
N LEU A 340 8.81 -24.34 -8.65
CA LEU A 340 8.52 -24.73 -10.04
C LEU A 340 7.59 -25.95 -10.07
N ARG A 341 6.68 -25.98 -11.04
CA ARG A 341 5.83 -27.14 -11.31
C ARG A 341 6.64 -28.19 -12.05
N THR A 342 6.76 -29.37 -11.48
CA THR A 342 7.57 -30.46 -12.02
C THR A 342 6.74 -31.51 -12.75
N LEU A 343 7.21 -31.96 -13.90
CA LEU A 343 6.65 -33.12 -14.60
C LEU A 343 7.76 -34.08 -15.01
N CYS A 344 7.60 -35.36 -14.66
CA CYS A 344 8.49 -36.42 -15.10
C CYS A 344 8.07 -36.94 -16.47
N ILE A 345 9.05 -37.24 -17.32
CA ILE A 345 8.88 -37.73 -18.68
C ILE A 345 9.58 -39.07 -18.81
N ALA A 346 8.84 -40.07 -19.26
CA ALA A 346 9.32 -41.41 -19.47
C ALA A 346 8.81 -41.97 -20.80
N TYR A 347 9.47 -43.00 -21.30
CA TYR A 347 9.04 -43.70 -22.51
C TYR A 347 9.16 -45.21 -22.36
N ARG A 348 8.51 -45.95 -23.26
CA ARG A 348 8.65 -47.39 -23.39
C ARG A 348 8.55 -47.78 -24.85
N GLN A 349 9.37 -48.73 -25.27
CA GLN A 349 9.28 -49.34 -26.60
C GLN A 349 8.50 -50.66 -26.51
N PHE A 350 7.55 -50.86 -27.42
CA PHE A 350 6.78 -52.09 -27.50
C PHE A 350 7.30 -53.00 -28.60
N THR A 351 7.26 -54.30 -28.35
CA THR A 351 7.37 -55.28 -29.44
C THR A 351 6.05 -55.35 -30.22
N THR A 352 6.08 -55.76 -31.48
CA THR A 352 4.86 -55.86 -32.31
C THR A 352 3.78 -56.71 -31.63
N LYS A 353 4.17 -57.87 -31.05
CA LYS A 353 3.25 -58.77 -30.35
C LYS A 353 2.63 -58.14 -29.10
N GLU A 354 3.42 -57.39 -28.35
CA GLU A 354 2.98 -56.72 -27.13
C GLU A 354 1.99 -55.60 -27.45
N TYR A 355 2.26 -54.82 -28.49
CA TYR A 355 1.33 -53.81 -28.96
C TYR A 355 0.01 -54.43 -29.43
N ASP A 356 0.04 -55.55 -30.17
CA ASP A 356 -1.19 -56.15 -30.69
C ASP A 356 -2.09 -56.66 -29.54
N ASP A 357 -1.52 -57.14 -28.43
CA ASP A 357 -2.26 -57.44 -27.19
C ASP A 357 -2.83 -56.16 -26.54
N ILE A 358 -2.03 -55.08 -26.50
CA ILE A 358 -2.46 -53.78 -25.97
C ILE A 358 -3.63 -53.20 -26.77
N ASP A 359 -3.52 -53.15 -28.10
CA ASP A 359 -4.54 -52.62 -29.01
C ASP A 359 -5.86 -53.39 -28.86
N LYS A 360 -5.77 -54.73 -28.78
CA LYS A 360 -6.93 -55.58 -28.51
C LYS A 360 -7.60 -55.26 -27.17
N ARG A 361 -6.83 -55.20 -26.08
CA ARG A 361 -7.36 -54.89 -24.74
C ARG A 361 -7.95 -53.49 -24.67
N LEU A 362 -7.32 -52.52 -25.31
CA LEU A 362 -7.78 -51.14 -25.35
C LEU A 362 -9.08 -51.02 -26.16
N PHE A 363 -9.18 -51.74 -27.27
CA PHE A 363 -10.40 -51.83 -28.08
C PHE A 363 -11.55 -52.48 -27.28
N GLU A 364 -11.29 -53.61 -26.61
CA GLU A 364 -12.27 -54.28 -25.74
C GLU A 364 -12.73 -53.38 -24.59
N ALA A 365 -11.82 -52.63 -23.97
CA ALA A 365 -12.16 -51.69 -22.90
C ALA A 365 -12.95 -50.48 -23.43
N ARG A 366 -12.58 -49.90 -24.57
CA ARG A 366 -13.29 -48.75 -25.18
C ARG A 366 -14.69 -49.09 -25.67
N THR A 367 -14.90 -50.32 -26.15
CA THR A 367 -16.20 -50.80 -26.66
C THR A 367 -17.10 -51.42 -25.58
N ALA A 368 -16.60 -51.56 -24.34
CA ALA A 368 -17.39 -52.08 -23.23
C ALA A 368 -18.58 -51.17 -22.88
N LEU A 369 -19.78 -51.75 -22.81
CA LEU A 369 -21.02 -51.03 -22.43
C LEU A 369 -21.17 -50.84 -20.91
N GLN A 370 -20.54 -51.69 -20.10
CA GLN A 370 -20.59 -51.64 -18.64
C GLN A 370 -19.19 -51.56 -18.05
N ARG A 371 -19.05 -50.74 -16.98
CA ARG A 371 -17.79 -50.49 -16.25
C ARG A 371 -16.63 -50.10 -17.19
N ARG A 372 -16.93 -49.25 -18.17
CA ARG A 372 -15.96 -48.81 -19.19
C ARG A 372 -14.78 -48.08 -18.56
N GLU A 373 -15.02 -47.17 -17.63
CA GLU A 373 -13.98 -46.37 -16.98
C GLU A 373 -13.02 -47.25 -16.14
N GLU A 374 -13.55 -48.16 -15.32
CA GLU A 374 -12.75 -49.12 -14.55
C GLU A 374 -11.88 -50.00 -15.47
N LYS A 375 -12.46 -50.56 -16.54
CA LYS A 375 -11.73 -51.37 -17.51
C LYS A 375 -10.65 -50.58 -18.23
N LEU A 376 -10.91 -49.31 -18.56
CA LEU A 376 -9.90 -48.44 -19.16
C LEU A 376 -8.78 -48.13 -18.17
N ALA A 377 -9.09 -47.85 -16.91
CA ALA A 377 -8.10 -47.62 -15.86
C ALA A 377 -7.18 -48.85 -15.67
N ASP A 378 -7.75 -50.05 -15.62
CA ASP A 378 -6.99 -51.31 -15.52
C ASP A 378 -6.05 -51.51 -16.71
N VAL A 379 -6.55 -51.27 -17.94
CA VAL A 379 -5.76 -51.38 -19.16
C VAL A 379 -4.67 -50.30 -19.20
N PHE A 380 -4.96 -49.06 -18.82
CA PHE A 380 -3.96 -47.99 -18.74
C PHE A 380 -2.85 -48.33 -17.74
N GLN A 381 -3.20 -48.86 -16.57
CA GLN A 381 -2.23 -49.31 -15.58
C GLN A 381 -1.36 -50.47 -16.10
N TYR A 382 -1.93 -51.37 -16.90
CA TYR A 382 -1.21 -52.46 -17.55
C TYR A 382 -0.22 -51.97 -18.63
N ILE A 383 -0.60 -50.96 -19.41
CA ILE A 383 0.24 -50.36 -20.47
C ILE A 383 1.38 -49.53 -19.86
N GLU A 384 1.06 -48.72 -18.85
CA GLU A 384 1.97 -47.76 -18.22
C GLU A 384 2.76 -48.42 -17.08
N LYS A 385 3.47 -49.49 -17.37
CA LYS A 385 4.46 -50.11 -16.47
C LYS A 385 5.80 -50.20 -17.20
N ASP A 386 6.85 -50.62 -16.50
CA ASP A 386 8.17 -50.88 -17.10
C ASP A 386 8.70 -49.70 -17.94
N LEU A 387 8.49 -48.47 -17.46
CA LEU A 387 8.90 -47.25 -18.18
C LEU A 387 10.41 -47.01 -18.03
N ILE A 388 11.00 -46.30 -18.99
CA ILE A 388 12.37 -45.80 -18.91
C ILE A 388 12.31 -44.28 -18.75
N LEU A 389 12.88 -43.78 -17.65
CA LEU A 389 12.87 -42.35 -17.35
C LEU A 389 13.81 -41.61 -18.32
N LEU A 390 13.28 -40.60 -19.00
CA LEU A 390 14.07 -39.67 -19.83
C LEU A 390 14.57 -38.49 -18.99
N GLY A 391 13.71 -37.98 -18.12
CA GLY A 391 14.02 -36.79 -17.34
C GLY A 391 12.81 -36.17 -16.65
N ALA A 392 12.97 -34.91 -16.23
CA ALA A 392 11.91 -34.08 -15.66
C ALA A 392 11.98 -32.65 -16.19
N THR A 393 10.85 -31.99 -16.32
CA THR A 393 10.71 -30.58 -16.67
C THR A 393 10.29 -29.76 -15.45
N ALA A 394 10.64 -28.48 -15.44
CA ALA A 394 10.26 -27.52 -14.42
C ALA A 394 9.72 -26.24 -15.07
N VAL A 395 8.45 -25.96 -14.82
CA VAL A 395 7.69 -24.84 -15.38
C VAL A 395 7.35 -23.86 -14.27
N GLU A 396 7.67 -22.59 -14.47
CA GLU A 396 7.33 -21.49 -13.58
C GLU A 396 5.99 -20.87 -13.98
N ASP A 397 5.10 -20.69 -13.00
CA ASP A 397 3.94 -19.80 -13.15
C ASP A 397 4.43 -18.37 -12.92
N ARG A 398 4.54 -17.59 -14.00
CA ARG A 398 5.13 -16.26 -13.96
C ARG A 398 4.42 -15.40 -12.93
N GLN A 399 5.18 -14.98 -11.93
CA GLN A 399 4.69 -14.01 -10.96
C GLN A 399 4.58 -12.64 -11.62
N VAL A 400 3.62 -11.83 -11.16
CA VAL A 400 3.51 -10.44 -11.61
C VAL A 400 4.85 -9.76 -11.35
N SER A 401 5.45 -9.23 -12.41
CA SER A 401 6.78 -8.62 -12.34
C SER A 401 6.84 -7.58 -11.22
N GLU A 402 7.78 -7.82 -10.29
CA GLU A 402 7.99 -7.10 -9.03
C GLU A 402 6.89 -7.25 -7.97
N ILE A 403 6.74 -8.43 -7.36
CA ILE A 403 6.43 -8.43 -5.92
C ILE A 403 7.64 -7.79 -5.24
N GLY A 404 7.61 -6.47 -5.08
CA GLY A 404 8.59 -5.76 -4.28
C GLY A 404 8.76 -6.53 -2.99
N THR A 405 10.01 -6.83 -2.67
CA THR A 405 10.45 -7.53 -1.45
C THR A 405 9.89 -7.01 -0.11
N PRO A 406 9.27 -5.80 0.05
CA PRO A 406 8.77 -5.39 1.36
C PRO A 406 7.60 -6.24 1.89
N LEU A 407 6.54 -6.48 1.11
CA LEU A 407 5.30 -7.09 1.66
C LEU A 407 5.49 -8.55 2.12
N GLY A 408 6.37 -9.32 1.47
CA GLY A 408 6.66 -10.71 1.85
C GLY A 408 7.72 -10.87 2.96
N ARG A 409 8.49 -9.81 3.28
CA ARG A 409 9.61 -9.86 4.24
C ARG A 409 9.24 -9.35 5.63
N TYR A 410 8.16 -8.58 5.75
CA TYR A 410 7.70 -8.00 7.02
C TYR A 410 6.36 -8.60 7.43
N SER A 411 6.16 -8.72 8.74
CA SER A 411 5.13 -9.48 9.47
C SER A 411 3.66 -9.10 9.22
N MET A 412 3.27 -8.76 8.00
CA MET A 412 1.89 -8.75 7.55
C MET A 412 1.63 -10.17 7.03
N PHE A 413 0.94 -10.98 7.82
CA PHE A 413 0.65 -12.36 7.43
C PHE A 413 -0.19 -12.33 6.16
N LEU A 414 0.40 -12.72 5.03
CA LEU A 414 -0.34 -13.09 3.83
C LEU A 414 -1.02 -14.41 4.16
N VAL A 415 -2.29 -14.34 4.53
CA VAL A 415 -3.07 -15.51 4.92
C VAL A 415 -3.82 -16.02 3.68
N PRO A 416 -3.55 -17.25 3.20
CA PRO A 416 -4.34 -17.81 2.11
C PRO A 416 -5.78 -18.08 2.60
N PRO A 417 -6.82 -17.80 1.77
CA PRO A 417 -8.23 -17.95 2.16
C PRO A 417 -8.59 -19.35 2.69
N THR A 418 -7.87 -20.38 2.22
CA THR A 418 -8.07 -21.79 2.59
C THR A 418 -7.80 -22.09 4.06
N SER A 419 -6.98 -21.29 4.75
CA SER A 419 -6.61 -21.51 6.16
C SER A 419 -7.71 -21.15 7.17
N TRP A 420 -8.79 -20.48 6.73
CA TRP A 420 -9.91 -20.06 7.57
C TRP A 420 -11.27 -20.64 7.15
N GLY A 421 -11.29 -21.68 6.31
CA GLY A 421 -12.54 -22.37 5.95
C GLY A 421 -13.46 -21.58 5.01
N LEU A 422 -12.93 -20.59 4.28
CA LEU A 422 -13.63 -20.01 3.13
C LEU A 422 -13.65 -21.05 2.00
N GLN A 423 -14.64 -21.93 2.04
CA GLN A 423 -14.87 -22.97 1.04
C GLN A 423 -15.48 -22.34 -0.22
N CYS A 424 -14.66 -21.96 -1.18
CA CYS A 424 -15.15 -21.70 -2.53
C CYS A 424 -15.49 -23.04 -3.19
N ASN A 425 -16.74 -23.20 -3.62
CA ASN A 425 -17.16 -24.32 -4.46
C ASN A 425 -16.28 -24.39 -5.72
N PRO A 426 -15.77 -25.57 -6.14
CA PRO A 426 -14.86 -25.67 -7.29
C PRO A 426 -15.46 -25.12 -8.59
N ASP A 427 -16.78 -25.17 -8.76
CA ASP A 427 -17.47 -24.61 -9.94
C ASP A 427 -17.75 -23.10 -9.83
N PHE A 428 -17.65 -22.50 -8.64
CA PHE A 428 -17.84 -21.06 -8.40
C PHE A 428 -16.53 -20.27 -8.34
N ALA A 429 -15.41 -20.97 -8.08
CA ALA A 429 -14.06 -20.41 -8.10
C ALA A 429 -13.65 -19.89 -9.51
N SER A 430 -14.30 -20.40 -10.57
CA SER A 430 -13.99 -20.05 -11.95
C SER A 430 -14.53 -18.68 -12.41
N THR A 431 -15.48 -18.05 -11.70
CA THR A 431 -16.26 -16.95 -12.30
C THR A 431 -16.42 -15.70 -11.42
N VAL A 432 -16.11 -15.74 -10.12
CA VAL A 432 -16.29 -14.58 -9.22
C VAL A 432 -15.04 -14.22 -8.38
N VAL A 433 -13.96 -15.00 -8.47
CA VAL A 433 -12.79 -14.82 -7.61
C VAL A 433 -11.60 -14.43 -8.45
N THR A 434 -11.51 -13.14 -8.77
CA THR A 434 -10.31 -12.57 -9.38
C THR A 434 -10.05 -11.26 -8.65
N SER A 435 -8.91 -11.17 -7.96
CA SER A 435 -8.29 -9.89 -7.60
C SER A 435 -8.87 -9.10 -6.42
N TYR A 436 -9.14 -9.75 -5.27
CA TYR A 436 -9.38 -9.02 -4.02
C TYR A 436 -8.23 -9.18 -3.03
N VAL A 437 -7.86 -8.05 -2.43
CA VAL A 437 -7.20 -8.04 -1.15
C VAL A 437 -8.20 -7.66 -0.07
N LEU A 438 -8.51 -8.60 0.84
CA LEU A 438 -9.37 -8.35 1.99
C LEU A 438 -8.51 -7.93 3.18
N LEU A 439 -8.92 -6.85 3.87
CA LEU A 439 -8.27 -6.36 5.08
C LEU A 439 -9.30 -6.43 6.23
N PRO A 440 -9.16 -7.37 7.19
CA PRO A 440 -10.27 -7.83 8.03
C PRO A 440 -10.69 -6.91 9.16
N SER A 441 -10.04 -5.75 9.36
CA SER A 441 -10.47 -4.88 10.44
C SER A 441 -11.80 -4.16 10.13
N GLN A 442 -12.14 -3.89 8.87
CA GLN A 442 -13.38 -3.17 8.50
C GLN A 442 -14.00 -3.53 7.12
N GLY A 443 -13.52 -4.56 6.41
CA GLY A 443 -14.07 -4.92 5.10
C GLY A 443 -13.54 -4.08 3.95
N LEU A 444 -12.34 -3.50 4.11
CA LEU A 444 -11.67 -2.75 3.05
C LEU A 444 -11.23 -3.69 1.93
N LEU A 445 -11.68 -3.38 0.72
CA LEU A 445 -11.43 -4.15 -0.50
C LEU A 445 -10.48 -3.37 -1.39
N ALA A 446 -9.29 -3.92 -1.66
CA ALA A 446 -8.43 -3.43 -2.73
C ALA A 446 -8.52 -4.37 -3.94
N GLY A 447 -8.98 -3.85 -5.07
CA GLY A 447 -9.13 -4.55 -6.33
C GLY A 447 -7.94 -4.35 -7.26
N ILE A 448 -7.54 -5.38 -7.99
CA ILE A 448 -6.50 -5.26 -9.03
C ILE A 448 -7.15 -5.07 -10.39
N MET A 449 -6.80 -3.97 -11.08
CA MET A 449 -7.26 -3.68 -12.43
C MET A 449 -6.49 -4.55 -13.43
N GLY A 450 -7.16 -5.54 -14.00
CA GLY A 450 -6.62 -6.41 -15.04
C GLY A 450 -7.65 -6.68 -16.14
N LYS A 451 -7.26 -7.43 -17.18
CA LYS A 451 -8.19 -7.85 -18.25
C LYS A 451 -9.34 -8.70 -17.69
N GLU A 452 -9.07 -9.52 -16.68
CA GLU A 452 -10.05 -10.39 -16.02
C GLU A 452 -10.66 -9.75 -14.75
N GLY A 453 -9.92 -8.89 -14.05
CA GLY A 453 -10.30 -8.32 -12.74
C GLY A 453 -11.16 -7.03 -12.75
N ARG A 454 -11.69 -6.57 -13.89
CA ARG A 454 -12.43 -5.28 -13.96
C ARG A 454 -13.67 -5.22 -13.06
N GLN A 455 -14.37 -6.33 -12.89
CA GLN A 455 -15.54 -6.37 -12.00
C GLN A 455 -15.13 -6.22 -10.53
N ALA A 456 -14.02 -6.85 -10.14
CA ALA A 456 -13.47 -6.74 -8.79
C ALA A 456 -12.96 -5.33 -8.49
N ALA A 457 -12.24 -4.72 -9.43
CA ALA A 457 -11.82 -3.33 -9.32
C ALA A 457 -13.00 -2.36 -9.12
N ARG A 458 -14.12 -2.57 -9.82
CA ARG A 458 -15.31 -1.70 -9.70
C ARG A 458 -16.04 -1.84 -8.36
N ASN A 459 -16.03 -3.04 -7.79
CA ASN A 459 -16.70 -3.32 -6.51
C ASN A 459 -15.78 -3.16 -5.30
N SER A 460 -14.49 -2.87 -5.53
CA SER A 460 -13.51 -2.59 -4.48
C SER A 460 -13.56 -1.14 -4.01
N ASP A 461 -13.07 -0.84 -2.81
CA ASP A 461 -12.92 0.54 -2.31
C ASP A 461 -11.77 1.28 -3.00
N TYR A 462 -10.69 0.54 -3.29
CA TYR A 462 -9.51 1.04 -3.99
C TYR A 462 -9.16 0.12 -5.14
N ALA A 463 -8.97 0.68 -6.33
CA ALA A 463 -8.50 -0.07 -7.49
C ALA A 463 -7.06 0.33 -7.82
N VAL A 464 -6.16 -0.65 -7.88
CA VAL A 464 -4.75 -0.47 -8.26
C VAL A 464 -4.40 -1.35 -9.46
N ALA A 465 -3.50 -0.91 -10.33
CA ALA A 465 -3.18 -1.66 -11.56
C ALA A 465 -2.34 -2.92 -11.31
N ARG A 466 -1.49 -2.92 -10.28
CA ARG A 466 -0.63 -4.05 -9.91
C ARG A 466 -0.56 -4.22 -8.40
N PHE A 467 -0.31 -5.44 -7.94
CA PHE A 467 -0.15 -5.76 -6.52
C PHE A 467 0.98 -4.97 -5.85
N LYS A 468 2.07 -4.67 -6.57
CA LYS A 468 3.23 -3.91 -6.04
C LYS A 468 2.86 -2.53 -5.48
N PHE A 469 1.85 -1.89 -6.08
CA PHE A 469 1.38 -0.56 -5.66
C PHE A 469 0.65 -0.57 -4.32
N LEU A 470 0.14 -1.73 -3.89
CA LEU A 470 -0.50 -1.88 -2.58
C LEU A 470 0.47 -1.54 -1.43
N SER A 471 1.77 -1.84 -1.59
CA SER A 471 2.78 -1.50 -0.60
C SER A 471 2.85 0.01 -0.35
N LYS A 472 2.83 0.82 -1.41
CA LYS A 472 2.89 2.28 -1.27
C LYS A 472 1.54 2.81 -0.76
N LEU A 473 0.42 2.28 -1.26
CA LEU A 473 -0.92 2.66 -0.81
C LEU A 473 -1.09 2.48 0.71
N LEU A 474 -0.67 1.34 1.26
CA LEU A 474 -0.80 1.06 2.70
C LEU A 474 0.23 1.84 3.53
N PHE A 475 1.52 1.67 3.25
CA PHE A 475 2.58 2.18 4.13
C PHE A 475 2.79 3.69 4.02
N VAL A 476 2.49 4.31 2.89
CA VAL A 476 2.65 5.76 2.69
C VAL A 476 1.31 6.47 2.90
N HIS A 477 0.33 6.22 2.02
CA HIS A 477 -0.95 6.93 2.07
C HIS A 477 -1.74 6.57 3.32
N GLY A 478 -1.88 5.28 3.65
CA GLY A 478 -2.57 4.85 4.86
C GLY A 478 -1.97 5.44 6.14
N HIS A 479 -0.63 5.45 6.24
CA HIS A 479 0.07 6.05 7.37
C HIS A 479 -0.18 7.56 7.49
N PHE A 480 -0.12 8.30 6.38
CA PHE A 480 -0.42 9.72 6.38
C PHE A 480 -1.87 10.03 6.75
N TYR A 481 -2.85 9.38 6.11
CA TYR A 481 -4.27 9.66 6.37
C TYR A 481 -4.65 9.37 7.81
N TYR A 482 -4.13 8.29 8.39
CA TYR A 482 -4.35 8.00 9.81
C TYR A 482 -3.85 9.13 10.71
N ILE A 483 -2.60 9.58 10.56
CA ILE A 483 -2.02 10.64 11.41
C ILE A 483 -2.72 11.98 11.19
N ARG A 484 -3.02 12.32 9.93
CA ARG A 484 -3.74 13.55 9.55
C ARG A 484 -5.12 13.62 10.21
N ILE A 485 -5.94 12.57 10.05
CA ILE A 485 -7.30 12.52 10.59
C ILE A 485 -7.28 12.41 12.12
N ALA A 486 -6.36 11.63 12.68
CA ALA A 486 -6.24 11.53 14.13
C ALA A 486 -5.90 12.89 14.77
N THR A 487 -4.94 13.62 14.21
CA THR A 487 -4.56 14.95 14.70
C THR A 487 -5.68 15.97 14.48
N LEU A 488 -6.34 15.95 13.31
CA LEU A 488 -7.50 16.78 13.00
C LEU A 488 -8.59 16.65 14.07
N VAL A 489 -8.99 15.41 14.38
CA VAL A 489 -10.05 15.11 15.37
C VAL A 489 -9.64 15.61 16.77
N GLN A 490 -8.43 15.29 17.22
CA GLN A 490 -7.94 15.70 18.54
C GLN A 490 -7.87 17.23 18.66
N TYR A 491 -7.37 17.90 17.62
CA TYR A 491 -7.27 19.36 17.59
C TYR A 491 -8.64 20.05 17.60
N PHE A 492 -9.64 19.50 16.90
CA PHE A 492 -11.01 20.03 16.93
C PHE A 492 -11.64 19.98 18.32
N PHE A 493 -11.42 18.90 19.07
CA PHE A 493 -11.88 18.84 20.46
C PHE A 493 -11.13 19.84 21.34
N TYR A 494 -9.80 19.87 21.24
CA TYR A 494 -8.95 20.82 21.96
C TYR A 494 -9.37 22.28 21.73
N LYS A 495 -9.54 22.71 20.47
CA LYS A 495 -9.88 24.12 20.16
C LYS A 495 -11.27 24.52 20.63
N ASN A 496 -12.22 23.59 20.70
CA ASN A 496 -13.58 23.86 21.19
C ASN A 496 -13.62 23.88 22.73
N VAL A 497 -12.81 23.07 23.41
CA VAL A 497 -12.59 23.22 24.86
C VAL A 497 -11.98 24.58 25.18
N CYS A 498 -10.89 24.95 24.49
CA CYS A 498 -10.25 26.26 24.63
C CYS A 498 -11.24 27.43 24.51
N PHE A 499 -12.28 27.24 23.69
CA PHE A 499 -13.30 28.23 23.40
C PHE A 499 -14.43 28.28 24.41
N ILE A 500 -14.95 27.15 24.87
CA ILE A 500 -16.12 27.15 25.76
C ILE A 500 -15.75 27.26 27.24
N THR A 501 -14.57 26.79 27.64
CA THR A 501 -14.16 26.89 29.05
C THR A 501 -14.11 28.33 29.58
N PRO A 502 -13.59 29.35 28.87
CA PRO A 502 -13.66 30.73 29.34
C PRO A 502 -15.11 31.26 29.48
N GLN A 503 -16.02 30.82 28.60
CA GLN A 503 -17.45 31.15 28.68
C GLN A 503 -18.09 30.57 29.95
N PHE A 504 -17.76 29.34 30.30
CA PHE A 504 -18.19 28.70 31.55
C PHE A 504 -17.61 29.41 32.77
N LEU A 505 -16.29 29.69 32.78
CA LEU A 505 -15.63 30.42 33.86
C LEU A 505 -16.24 31.82 34.06
N TYR A 506 -16.62 32.49 32.98
CA TYR A 506 -17.27 33.80 33.04
C TYR A 506 -18.61 33.78 33.79
N GLN A 507 -19.35 32.66 33.77
CA GLN A 507 -20.65 32.57 34.48
C GLN A 507 -20.53 32.71 35.99
N PHE A 508 -19.39 32.32 36.58
CA PHE A 508 -19.13 32.56 38.00
C PHE A 508 -19.08 34.06 38.33
N TYR A 509 -18.61 34.89 37.40
CA TYR A 509 -18.51 36.35 37.57
C TYR A 509 -19.80 37.08 37.18
N CYS A 510 -20.65 36.45 36.37
CA CYS A 510 -21.96 36.97 35.99
C CYS A 510 -23.10 36.43 36.85
N LEU A 511 -22.80 35.77 37.98
CA LEU A 511 -23.79 35.16 38.87
C LEU A 511 -24.78 34.24 38.13
N PHE A 512 -24.29 33.52 37.12
CA PHE A 512 -25.07 32.59 36.32
C PHE A 512 -26.31 33.22 35.65
N SER A 513 -26.19 34.48 35.21
CA SER A 513 -27.20 35.21 34.42
C SER A 513 -27.25 34.85 32.94
N GLN A 514 -26.45 33.88 32.49
CA GLN A 514 -26.36 33.43 31.10
C GLN A 514 -25.80 34.49 30.13
N GLN A 515 -25.17 35.55 30.64
CA GLN A 515 -24.51 36.57 29.82
C GLN A 515 -23.36 35.95 29.02
N THR A 516 -23.34 36.18 27.71
CA THR A 516 -22.25 35.69 26.86
C THR A 516 -20.97 36.50 27.09
N LEU A 517 -19.82 35.81 27.12
CA LEU A 517 -18.51 36.46 27.10
C LEU A 517 -18.19 36.98 25.70
N TYR A 518 -18.53 36.20 24.68
CA TYR A 518 -18.28 36.52 23.28
C TYR A 518 -19.52 37.09 22.60
N ASP A 519 -19.29 37.94 21.60
CA ASP A 519 -20.35 38.43 20.73
C ASP A 519 -20.83 37.32 19.76
N SER A 520 -22.10 37.41 19.38
CA SER A 520 -22.77 36.42 18.53
C SER A 520 -22.10 36.20 17.17
N VAL A 521 -21.51 37.25 16.57
CA VAL A 521 -20.78 37.13 15.29
C VAL A 521 -19.45 36.42 15.50
N TYR A 522 -18.74 36.68 16.61
CA TYR A 522 -17.52 35.93 16.95
C TYR A 522 -17.82 34.46 17.26
N LEU A 523 -18.92 34.16 17.95
CA LEU A 523 -19.34 32.79 18.26
C LEU A 523 -19.56 31.97 16.98
N THR A 524 -20.23 32.56 15.98
CA THR A 524 -20.53 31.89 14.71
C THR A 524 -19.30 31.75 13.80
N LEU A 525 -18.47 32.78 13.68
CA LEU A 525 -17.32 32.78 12.77
C LEU A 525 -16.10 32.02 13.29
N TYR A 526 -15.99 31.80 14.61
CA TYR A 526 -14.86 31.07 15.20
C TYR A 526 -14.62 29.71 14.55
N ASN A 527 -15.68 28.91 14.45
CA ASN A 527 -15.61 27.54 13.95
C ASN A 527 -15.70 27.42 12.42
N ILE A 528 -16.13 28.48 11.72
CA ILE A 528 -16.35 28.49 10.27
C ILE A 528 -15.20 29.12 9.51
N CYS A 529 -14.68 30.27 9.98
CA CYS A 529 -13.71 31.07 9.22
C CYS A 529 -12.36 31.19 9.92
N PHE A 530 -12.33 31.46 11.23
CA PHE A 530 -11.08 31.84 11.90
C PHE A 530 -10.14 30.66 12.19
N THR A 531 -10.69 29.46 12.44
CA THR A 531 -9.88 28.32 12.92
C THR A 531 -10.02 27.03 12.11
N SER A 532 -10.89 26.99 11.10
CA SER A 532 -11.21 25.81 10.28
C SER A 532 -10.26 25.61 9.10
N LEU A 533 -9.88 26.67 8.40
CA LEU A 533 -9.04 26.59 7.21
C LEU A 533 -7.62 26.10 7.53
N PRO A 534 -6.91 26.60 8.56
CA PRO A 534 -5.56 26.10 8.87
C PRO A 534 -5.54 24.61 9.21
N VAL A 535 -6.53 24.13 9.95
CA VAL A 535 -6.60 22.71 10.34
C VAL A 535 -6.98 21.79 9.16
N LEU A 536 -7.86 22.25 8.27
CA LEU A 536 -8.20 21.50 7.04
C LEU A 536 -6.99 21.37 6.11
N ILE A 537 -6.23 22.46 5.92
CA ILE A 537 -5.08 22.44 5.01
C ILE A 537 -3.94 21.62 5.61
N TYR A 538 -3.71 21.70 6.93
CA TYR A 538 -2.83 20.76 7.62
C TYR A 538 -3.28 19.31 7.36
N SER A 539 -4.56 18.98 7.57
CA SER A 539 -5.00 17.60 7.38
C SER A 539 -4.83 17.11 5.94
N LEU A 540 -4.88 18.00 4.94
CA LEU A 540 -4.65 17.64 3.54
C LEU A 540 -3.18 17.44 3.21
N LEU A 541 -2.33 18.37 3.63
CA LEU A 541 -0.97 18.52 3.08
C LEU A 541 0.13 18.01 4.01
N GLU A 542 -0.18 17.70 5.27
CA GLU A 542 0.84 17.36 6.27
C GLU A 542 1.62 16.09 5.90
N GLN A 543 2.96 16.17 5.92
CA GLN A 543 3.87 15.06 5.69
C GLN A 543 4.94 15.07 6.78
N HIS A 544 4.66 14.41 7.89
CA HIS A 544 5.60 14.36 9.02
C HIS A 544 6.88 13.54 8.73
N ILE A 545 6.85 12.63 7.75
CA ILE A 545 8.02 11.87 7.26
C ILE A 545 7.97 11.85 5.73
N ASP A 546 9.14 11.82 5.08
CA ASP A 546 9.23 11.64 3.63
C ASP A 546 8.63 10.29 3.15
N PRO A 547 7.84 10.29 2.06
CA PRO A 547 7.24 9.07 1.51
C PRO A 547 8.22 7.90 1.28
N HIS A 548 9.45 8.18 0.85
CA HIS A 548 10.44 7.15 0.56
C HIS A 548 10.94 6.44 1.83
N VAL A 549 11.01 7.17 2.95
CA VAL A 549 11.39 6.57 4.25
C VAL A 549 10.31 5.63 4.75
N LEU A 550 9.03 5.98 4.59
CA LEU A 550 7.93 5.10 4.96
C LEU A 550 7.90 3.82 4.13
N GLN A 551 8.20 3.91 2.84
CA GLN A 551 8.27 2.75 1.95
C GLN A 551 9.48 1.86 2.22
N SER A 552 10.64 2.44 2.56
CA SER A 552 11.87 1.70 2.87
C SER A 552 11.91 1.12 4.29
N LYS A 553 11.17 1.71 5.24
CA LYS A 553 11.06 1.23 6.64
C LYS A 553 9.61 0.92 7.05
N PRO A 554 9.01 -0.19 6.58
CA PRO A 554 7.64 -0.57 6.92
C PRO A 554 7.39 -0.78 8.42
N THR A 555 8.42 -1.00 9.23
CA THR A 555 8.29 -1.13 10.69
C THR A 555 7.66 0.09 11.36
N LEU A 556 7.75 1.28 10.73
CA LEU A 556 7.13 2.51 11.21
C LEU A 556 5.60 2.44 11.24
N TYR A 557 5.01 1.60 10.40
CA TYR A 557 3.58 1.35 10.39
C TYR A 557 3.07 0.75 11.71
N ARG A 558 3.94 0.05 12.46
CA ARG A 558 3.56 -0.49 13.77
C ARG A 558 3.32 0.60 14.83
N ASP A 559 3.94 1.76 14.68
CA ASP A 559 3.80 2.87 15.64
C ASP A 559 2.36 3.45 15.62
N ILE A 560 1.67 3.35 14.47
CA ILE A 560 0.28 3.81 14.29
C ILE A 560 -0.77 2.73 14.51
N SER A 561 -0.38 1.46 14.52
CA SER A 561 -1.29 0.32 14.69
C SER A 561 -2.10 0.38 15.99
N LYS A 562 -3.23 -0.34 16.03
CA LYS A 562 -4.15 -0.42 17.18
C LYS A 562 -4.67 0.93 17.64
N ASN A 563 -4.85 1.83 16.68
CA ASN A 563 -5.43 3.14 16.85
C ASN A 563 -4.80 3.97 17.99
N ARG A 564 -3.47 3.99 18.07
CA ARG A 564 -2.73 4.61 19.18
C ARG A 564 -3.02 6.10 19.36
N LEU A 565 -3.15 6.87 18.28
CA LEU A 565 -3.35 8.33 18.31
C LEU A 565 -4.80 8.73 18.64
N LEU A 566 -5.79 7.89 18.32
CA LEU A 566 -7.18 8.06 18.77
C LEU A 566 -7.50 7.20 20.00
N SER A 567 -6.48 6.92 20.82
CA SER A 567 -6.71 6.29 22.12
C SER A 567 -7.33 7.27 23.12
N ILE A 568 -8.04 6.73 24.11
CA ILE A 568 -8.62 7.52 25.20
C ILE A 568 -7.56 8.32 25.98
N LYS A 569 -6.33 7.80 26.06
CA LYS A 569 -5.20 8.47 26.74
C LYS A 569 -4.78 9.73 25.99
N ALA A 570 -4.61 9.63 24.68
CA ALA A 570 -4.28 10.78 23.83
C ALA A 570 -5.41 11.82 23.90
N PHE A 571 -6.66 11.37 23.81
CA PHE A 571 -7.84 12.22 23.94
C PHE A 571 -7.87 13.01 25.27
N LEU A 572 -7.74 12.32 26.41
CA LEU A 572 -7.74 12.97 27.71
C LEU A 572 -6.60 13.98 27.87
N TYR A 573 -5.43 13.70 27.28
CA TYR A 573 -4.33 14.65 27.25
C TYR A 573 -4.71 15.94 26.50
N TRP A 574 -5.23 15.83 25.27
CA TRP A 574 -5.64 16.99 24.47
C TRP A 574 -6.76 17.79 25.13
N THR A 575 -7.73 17.12 25.75
CA THR A 575 -8.80 17.77 26.52
C THR A 575 -8.25 18.54 27.72
N THR A 576 -7.35 17.92 28.51
CA THR A 576 -6.73 18.57 29.68
C THR A 576 -5.85 19.76 29.29
N LEU A 577 -5.13 19.65 28.17
CA LEU A 577 -4.37 20.75 27.60
C LEU A 577 -5.29 21.91 27.21
N GLY A 578 -6.43 21.62 26.58
CA GLY A 578 -7.43 22.62 26.21
C GLY A 578 -7.97 23.39 27.41
N PHE A 579 -8.31 22.68 28.49
CA PHE A 579 -8.69 23.31 29.76
C PHE A 579 -7.55 24.20 30.28
N SER A 580 -6.32 23.69 30.35
CA SER A 580 -5.16 24.42 30.87
C SER A 580 -4.92 25.74 30.12
N HIS A 581 -5.03 25.73 28.79
CA HIS A 581 -4.91 26.93 27.98
C HIS A 581 -6.08 27.90 28.19
N ALA A 582 -7.31 27.41 28.25
CA ALA A 582 -8.48 28.23 28.56
C ALA A 582 -8.38 28.93 29.92
N PHE A 583 -7.84 28.25 30.94
CA PHE A 583 -7.56 28.84 32.25
C PHE A 583 -6.60 30.02 32.12
N ILE A 584 -5.52 29.88 31.34
CA ILE A 584 -4.57 30.98 31.10
C ILE A 584 -5.23 32.14 30.35
N PHE A 585 -6.05 31.86 29.32
CA PHE A 585 -6.74 32.91 28.55
C PHE A 585 -7.65 33.74 29.45
N PHE A 586 -8.48 33.07 30.25
CA PHE A 586 -9.46 33.72 31.11
C PHE A 586 -8.78 34.44 32.29
N PHE A 587 -7.98 33.73 33.09
CA PHE A 587 -7.37 34.31 34.28
C PHE A 587 -6.25 35.31 33.94
N GLY A 588 -5.49 35.08 32.86
CA GLY A 588 -4.50 36.05 32.38
C GLY A 588 -5.15 37.37 31.99
N SER A 589 -6.26 37.32 31.26
CA SER A 589 -7.04 38.52 30.92
C SER A 589 -7.70 39.14 32.15
N TYR A 590 -8.21 38.31 33.08
CA TYR A 590 -8.86 38.78 34.30
C TYR A 590 -7.87 39.50 35.22
N PHE A 591 -6.65 38.99 35.41
CA PHE A 591 -5.63 39.66 36.21
C PHE A 591 -5.14 40.97 35.57
N LEU A 592 -5.15 41.05 34.25
CA LEU A 592 -4.82 42.28 33.53
C LEU A 592 -5.87 43.38 33.77
N VAL A 593 -7.16 43.03 33.69
CA VAL A 593 -8.28 44.00 33.74
C VAL A 593 -8.82 44.22 35.17
N GLY A 594 -8.71 43.23 36.05
CA GLY A 594 -9.48 43.10 37.29
C GLY A 594 -9.06 43.95 38.50
N LYS A 595 -8.11 44.88 38.37
CA LYS A 595 -7.67 45.76 39.46
C LYS A 595 -7.84 47.24 39.13
N ASP A 596 -9.05 47.73 38.82
CA ASP A 596 -9.35 49.15 38.57
C ASP A 596 -8.30 49.90 37.72
N THR A 597 -7.59 49.17 36.86
CA THR A 597 -6.38 49.67 36.20
C THR A 597 -6.84 50.19 34.86
N SER A 598 -6.77 51.51 34.68
CA SER A 598 -7.04 52.12 33.38
C SER A 598 -5.90 51.76 32.42
N LEU A 599 -6.12 50.76 31.58
CA LEU A 599 -5.15 50.28 30.60
C LEU A 599 -5.08 51.16 29.34
N LEU A 600 -6.03 52.08 29.17
CA LEU A 600 -5.94 53.12 28.16
C LEU A 600 -5.22 54.36 28.68
N GLY A 601 -4.40 54.97 27.81
CA GLY A 601 -3.75 56.25 28.11
C GLY A 601 -4.71 57.43 28.34
N ASN A 602 -6.00 57.28 28.02
CA ASN A 602 -7.04 58.28 28.27
C ASN A 602 -7.79 58.10 29.61
N GLY A 603 -7.43 57.08 30.42
CA GLY A 603 -8.05 56.83 31.72
C GLY A 603 -9.41 56.10 31.69
N GLN A 604 -9.91 55.69 30.52
CA GLN A 604 -11.18 54.95 30.43
C GLN A 604 -11.01 53.49 30.88
N MET A 605 -12.05 52.96 31.56
CA MET A 605 -12.13 51.56 31.96
C MET A 605 -12.59 50.68 30.79
N PHE A 606 -12.18 49.41 30.80
CA PHE A 606 -12.65 48.43 29.82
C PHE A 606 -14.05 47.90 30.18
N GLY A 607 -14.92 47.81 29.17
CA GLY A 607 -16.23 47.19 29.32
C GLY A 607 -16.19 45.66 29.12
N ASN A 608 -17.32 45.01 29.39
CA ASN A 608 -17.45 43.55 29.30
C ASN A 608 -17.10 43.01 27.91
N TRP A 609 -17.57 43.70 26.85
CA TRP A 609 -17.26 43.32 25.47
C TRP A 609 -15.77 43.47 25.14
N THR A 610 -15.07 44.44 25.73
CA THR A 610 -13.61 44.59 25.57
C THR A 610 -12.86 43.45 26.24
N PHE A 611 -13.29 43.04 27.44
CA PHE A 611 -12.75 41.88 28.14
C PHE A 611 -12.96 40.59 27.34
N GLY A 612 -14.18 40.33 26.86
CA GLY A 612 -14.49 39.17 26.04
C GLY A 612 -13.70 39.13 24.72
N THR A 613 -13.52 40.30 24.09
CA THR A 613 -12.72 40.43 22.87
C THR A 613 -11.24 40.16 23.13
N LEU A 614 -10.68 40.61 24.27
CA LEU A 614 -9.30 40.29 24.67
C LEU A 614 -9.09 38.77 24.82
N VAL A 615 -9.95 38.10 25.58
CA VAL A 615 -9.89 36.64 25.76
C VAL A 615 -9.99 35.93 24.41
N PHE A 616 -10.90 36.39 23.53
CA PHE A 616 -11.08 35.82 22.19
C PHE A 616 -9.85 36.03 21.29
N THR A 617 -9.23 37.22 21.30
CA THR A 617 -8.01 37.51 20.52
C THR A 617 -6.86 36.59 20.94
N VAL A 618 -6.61 36.45 22.24
CA VAL A 618 -5.55 35.57 22.78
C VAL A 618 -5.82 34.12 22.37
N MET A 619 -7.07 33.67 22.48
CA MET A 619 -7.47 32.33 22.12
C MET A 619 -7.25 32.06 20.62
N VAL A 620 -7.76 32.90 19.71
CA VAL A 620 -7.63 32.71 18.25
C VAL A 620 -6.16 32.64 17.83
N ILE A 621 -5.32 33.54 18.35
CA ILE A 621 -3.88 33.52 18.06
C ILE A 621 -3.26 32.23 18.61
N THR A 622 -3.55 31.87 19.86
CA THR A 622 -2.95 30.68 20.49
C THR A 622 -3.33 29.40 19.78
N VAL A 623 -4.60 29.18 19.44
CA VAL A 623 -5.01 27.95 18.75
C VAL A 623 -4.40 27.88 17.34
N THR A 624 -4.38 28.98 16.59
CA THR A 624 -3.78 28.99 15.24
C THR A 624 -2.27 28.79 15.27
N VAL A 625 -1.55 29.41 16.20
CA VAL A 625 -0.10 29.18 16.37
C VAL A 625 0.17 27.79 16.94
N LYS A 626 -0.69 27.26 17.79
CA LYS A 626 -0.61 25.86 18.24
C LYS A 626 -0.72 24.89 17.07
N MET A 627 -1.60 25.17 16.11
CA MET A 627 -1.68 24.39 14.87
C MET A 627 -0.38 24.48 14.07
N ALA A 628 0.19 25.68 13.94
CA ALA A 628 1.49 25.88 13.31
C ALA A 628 2.61 25.06 13.98
N LEU A 629 2.57 24.90 15.30
CA LEU A 629 3.53 24.07 16.06
C LEU A 629 3.32 22.56 15.91
N GLU A 630 2.15 22.12 15.41
CA GLU A 630 1.91 20.71 15.05
C GLU A 630 2.34 20.41 13.61
N THR A 631 2.34 21.41 12.71
CA THR A 631 2.79 21.28 11.33
C THR A 631 4.29 20.98 11.24
N HIS A 632 4.65 19.82 10.68
CA HIS A 632 6.04 19.51 10.33
C HIS A 632 6.36 19.94 8.90
N PHE A 633 5.43 19.77 7.97
CA PHE A 633 5.66 20.08 6.55
C PHE A 633 5.13 21.45 6.15
N TRP A 634 6.03 22.44 6.11
CA TRP A 634 5.68 23.83 5.77
C TRP A 634 5.68 24.08 4.26
N THR A 635 4.49 24.01 3.66
CA THR A 635 4.25 24.46 2.28
C THR A 635 3.91 25.95 2.23
N TRP A 636 4.02 26.56 1.05
CA TRP A 636 3.57 27.94 0.85
C TRP A 636 2.07 28.12 1.13
N ILE A 637 1.26 27.09 0.86
CA ILE A 637 -0.18 27.07 1.16
C ILE A 637 -0.40 27.04 2.67
N ASN A 638 0.32 26.18 3.41
CA ASN A 638 0.27 26.13 4.87
C ASN A 638 0.62 27.48 5.50
N HIS A 639 1.67 28.14 5.01
CA HIS A 639 2.02 29.50 5.46
C HIS A 639 0.91 30.51 5.16
N LEU A 640 0.42 30.55 3.93
CA LEU A 640 -0.61 31.50 3.52
C LEU A 640 -1.89 31.35 4.34
N VAL A 641 -2.35 30.13 4.56
CA VAL A 641 -3.61 29.88 5.26
C VAL A 641 -3.47 30.11 6.76
N THR A 642 -2.34 29.70 7.36
CA THR A 642 -2.09 29.90 8.79
C THR A 642 -1.99 31.39 9.13
N TRP A 643 -1.09 32.13 8.49
CA TRP A 643 -0.92 33.57 8.75
C TRP A 643 -2.08 34.39 8.20
N GLY A 644 -2.63 34.00 7.05
CA GLY A 644 -3.81 34.61 6.46
C GLY A 644 -5.03 34.52 7.37
N SER A 645 -5.22 33.44 8.13
CA SER A 645 -6.33 33.34 9.09
C SER A 645 -6.23 34.33 10.25
N ILE A 646 -5.02 34.57 10.77
CA ILE A 646 -4.77 35.57 11.82
C ILE A 646 -4.99 36.98 11.26
N ILE A 647 -4.41 37.28 10.09
CA ILE A 647 -4.57 38.57 9.42
C ILE A 647 -6.06 38.83 9.12
N PHE A 648 -6.75 37.82 8.59
CA PHE A 648 -8.18 37.89 8.30
C PHE A 648 -9.01 38.19 9.55
N TYR A 649 -8.70 37.56 10.69
CA TYR A 649 -9.34 37.88 11.97
C TYR A 649 -9.19 39.36 12.33
N PHE A 650 -7.97 39.91 12.31
CA PHE A 650 -7.73 41.32 12.63
C PHE A 650 -8.46 42.28 11.66
N ILE A 651 -8.38 42.01 10.35
CA ILE A 651 -9.06 42.82 9.32
C ILE A 651 -10.58 42.77 9.51
N PHE A 652 -11.14 41.58 9.70
CA PHE A 652 -12.56 41.39 9.93
C PHE A 652 -13.03 42.12 11.20
N SER A 653 -12.31 41.98 12.31
CA SER A 653 -12.63 42.61 13.58
C SER A 653 -12.58 44.14 13.52
N LEU A 654 -11.63 44.72 12.78
CA LEU A 654 -11.57 46.16 12.51
C LEU A 654 -12.76 46.63 11.67
N PHE A 655 -13.10 45.90 10.62
CA PHE A 655 -14.23 46.24 9.74
C PHE A 655 -15.58 46.12 10.46
N TYR A 656 -15.75 45.05 11.25
CA TYR A 656 -16.96 44.78 12.04
C TYR A 656 -17.23 45.85 13.10
N GLY A 657 -16.23 46.20 13.92
CA GLY A 657 -16.38 47.20 14.97
C GLY A 657 -16.31 48.65 14.50
N GLY A 658 -15.70 48.92 13.34
CA GLY A 658 -15.45 50.27 12.84
C GLY A 658 -16.42 50.76 11.75
N ILE A 659 -16.78 49.91 10.78
CA ILE A 659 -17.53 50.33 9.57
C ILE A 659 -18.93 49.73 9.53
N LEU A 660 -19.10 48.46 9.91
CA LEU A 660 -20.39 47.75 9.78
C LEU A 660 -21.43 48.10 10.85
N TRP A 661 -21.03 48.74 11.95
CA TRP A 661 -21.91 49.05 13.08
C TRP A 661 -23.22 49.81 12.75
N PRO A 662 -23.31 50.72 11.75
CA PRO A 662 -24.56 51.42 11.45
C PRO A 662 -25.61 50.53 10.80
N PHE A 663 -25.19 49.41 10.20
CA PHE A 663 -26.05 48.47 9.47
C PHE A 663 -26.44 47.25 10.31
N LEU A 664 -25.89 47.13 11.52
CA LEU A 664 -26.15 46.04 12.44
C LEU A 664 -27.27 46.42 13.43
N GLY A 665 -28.19 45.49 13.69
CA GLY A 665 -29.30 45.70 14.63
C GLY A 665 -28.87 45.88 16.10
N SER A 666 -27.61 45.61 16.43
CA SER A 666 -27.01 45.79 17.76
C SER A 666 -25.64 46.49 17.68
N GLN A 667 -25.41 47.51 18.50
CA GLN A 667 -24.18 48.33 18.49
C GLN A 667 -23.15 47.94 19.57
N ASN A 668 -23.22 46.71 20.08
CA ASN A 668 -22.43 46.25 21.24
C ASN A 668 -20.91 46.32 21.04
N MET A 669 -20.44 46.19 19.79
CA MET A 669 -19.02 46.12 19.42
C MET A 669 -18.47 47.41 18.81
N TYR A 670 -19.21 48.52 18.91
CA TYR A 670 -18.80 49.82 18.37
C TYR A 670 -17.43 50.27 18.92
N PHE A 671 -16.43 50.40 18.04
CA PHE A 671 -15.05 50.78 18.35
C PHE A 671 -14.32 49.96 19.44
N VAL A 672 -14.93 48.91 19.99
CA VAL A 672 -14.37 48.08 21.07
C VAL A 672 -13.02 47.47 20.67
N PHE A 673 -12.93 46.96 19.45
CA PHE A 673 -11.68 46.35 18.95
C PHE A 673 -10.58 47.40 18.75
N ILE A 674 -10.91 48.58 18.20
CA ILE A 674 -9.96 49.69 18.02
C ILE A 674 -9.44 50.17 19.39
N GLN A 675 -10.33 50.26 20.37
CA GLN A 675 -10.00 50.62 21.75
C GLN A 675 -9.01 49.62 22.37
N LEU A 676 -9.22 48.33 22.15
CA LEU A 676 -8.35 47.25 22.61
C LEU A 676 -6.95 47.35 21.98
N LEU A 677 -6.86 47.52 20.66
CA LEU A 677 -5.59 47.61 19.92
C LEU A 677 -4.82 48.91 20.18
N SER A 678 -5.50 49.96 20.65
CA SER A 678 -4.87 51.24 20.98
C SER A 678 -4.07 51.19 22.29
N SER A 679 -4.25 50.15 23.12
CA SER A 679 -3.55 49.99 24.40
C SER A 679 -2.26 49.17 24.22
N GLY A 680 -1.10 49.81 24.45
CA GLY A 680 0.20 49.14 24.45
C GLY A 680 0.34 47.97 25.46
N PRO A 681 -0.10 48.14 26.73
CA PRO A 681 -0.08 47.05 27.72
C PRO A 681 -0.86 45.81 27.29
N VAL A 682 -1.96 45.98 26.54
CA VAL A 682 -2.75 44.87 26.02
C VAL A 682 -1.95 44.03 25.02
N TRP A 683 -1.20 44.64 24.10
CA TRP A 683 -0.36 43.91 23.16
C TRP A 683 0.72 43.07 23.86
N PHE A 684 1.38 43.65 24.86
CA PHE A 684 2.37 42.93 25.66
C PHE A 684 1.74 41.76 26.42
N ALA A 685 0.56 41.95 26.99
CA ALA A 685 -0.16 40.90 27.68
C ALA A 685 -0.62 39.77 26.74
N ILE A 686 -1.12 40.11 25.54
CA ILE A 686 -1.47 39.13 24.51
C ILE A 686 -0.25 38.27 24.16
N PHE A 687 0.89 38.91 23.87
CA PHE A 687 2.13 38.19 23.56
C PHE A 687 2.55 37.28 24.72
N LEU A 688 2.56 37.79 25.95
CA LEU A 688 2.96 37.03 27.14
C LEU A 688 2.04 35.82 27.38
N MET A 689 0.73 35.98 27.24
CA MET A 689 -0.24 34.89 27.41
C MET A 689 -0.06 33.81 26.33
N VAL A 690 0.09 34.20 25.06
CA VAL A 690 0.33 33.26 23.95
C VAL A 690 1.63 32.47 24.20
N VAL A 691 2.73 33.16 24.54
CA VAL A 691 4.01 32.51 24.83
C VAL A 691 3.88 31.57 26.02
N THR A 692 3.18 31.96 27.09
CA THR A 692 3.01 31.13 28.28
C THR A 692 2.27 29.83 27.98
N CYS A 693 1.18 29.89 27.19
CA CYS A 693 0.46 28.69 26.78
C CYS A 693 1.35 27.77 25.94
N LEU A 694 1.96 28.30 24.88
CA LEU A 694 2.71 27.50 23.92
C LEU A 694 4.05 26.99 24.50
N PHE A 695 4.61 27.67 25.48
CA PHE A 695 5.85 27.26 26.14
C PHE A 695 5.69 25.89 26.82
N LEU A 696 4.57 25.67 27.52
CA LEU A 696 4.30 24.39 28.18
C LEU A 696 4.23 23.23 27.17
N ASP A 697 3.62 23.47 26.02
CA ASP A 697 3.56 22.50 24.92
C ASP A 697 4.95 22.19 24.35
N VAL A 698 5.74 23.23 24.07
CA VAL A 698 7.08 23.06 23.49
C VAL A 698 7.99 22.30 24.45
N VAL A 699 7.99 22.66 25.74
CA VAL A 699 8.80 21.96 26.75
C VAL A 699 8.42 20.48 26.81
N LYS A 700 7.13 20.16 26.84
CA LYS A 700 6.67 18.78 26.86
C LYS A 700 7.12 18.03 25.60
N LYS A 701 6.88 18.59 24.41
CA LYS A 701 7.30 17.96 23.14
C LYS A 701 8.80 17.69 23.09
N VAL A 702 9.61 18.63 23.54
CA VAL A 702 11.07 18.47 23.58
C VAL A 702 11.48 17.38 24.57
N PHE A 703 10.87 17.37 25.76
CA PHE A 703 11.19 16.40 26.81
C PHE A 703 10.80 14.97 26.42
N ASP A 704 9.59 14.77 25.89
CA ASP A 704 9.11 13.48 25.40
C ASP A 704 10.01 12.96 24.27
N ARG A 705 10.39 13.84 23.33
CA ARG A 705 11.26 13.48 22.20
C ARG A 705 12.68 13.12 22.64
N GLN A 706 13.19 13.70 23.72
CA GLN A 706 14.52 13.38 24.24
C GLN A 706 14.56 12.10 25.09
N LEU A 707 13.58 11.91 25.98
CA LEU A 707 13.59 10.78 26.91
C LEU A 707 12.99 9.50 26.32
N HIS A 708 11.93 9.62 25.52
CA HIS A 708 11.18 8.48 24.98
C HIS A 708 10.82 8.68 23.50
N PRO A 709 11.82 8.83 22.60
CA PRO A 709 11.56 9.02 21.18
C PRO A 709 10.88 7.79 20.55
N THR A 710 9.82 8.06 19.79
CA THR A 710 9.13 7.08 18.95
C THR A 710 10.01 6.60 17.80
N SER A 711 9.68 5.45 17.19
CA SER A 711 10.45 4.91 16.06
C SER A 711 10.38 5.86 14.86
N THR A 712 9.20 6.47 14.64
CA THR A 712 8.95 7.61 13.74
C THR A 712 9.95 8.76 13.95
N GLU A 713 10.11 9.25 15.18
CA GLU A 713 11.03 10.37 15.49
C GLU A 713 12.50 9.98 15.33
N LYS A 714 12.86 8.72 15.63
CA LYS A 714 14.21 8.20 15.37
C LYS A 714 14.51 8.14 13.87
N ALA A 715 13.53 7.77 13.05
CA ALA A 715 13.68 7.76 11.59
C ALA A 715 13.89 9.18 11.04
N GLN A 716 13.13 10.17 11.51
CA GLN A 716 13.30 11.59 11.15
C GLN A 716 14.71 12.10 11.51
N LEU A 717 15.22 11.77 12.70
CA LEU A 717 16.57 12.18 13.12
C LEU A 717 17.65 11.56 12.22
N THR A 718 17.51 10.28 11.87
CA THR A 718 18.49 9.58 11.03
C THR A 718 18.58 10.21 9.63
N GLU A 719 17.44 10.61 9.06
CA GLU A 719 17.38 11.27 7.75
C GLU A 719 17.93 12.70 7.79
N ALA A 720 17.62 13.47 8.84
CA ALA A 720 18.21 14.79 9.05
C ALA A 720 19.75 14.69 9.17
N HIS A 721 20.27 13.65 9.82
CA HIS A 721 21.72 13.43 9.92
C HIS A 721 22.36 12.93 8.62
N SER A 722 21.67 12.12 7.80
CA SER A 722 22.21 11.66 6.51
C SER A 722 22.22 12.76 5.46
N SER A 723 21.18 13.61 5.42
CA SER A 723 21.13 14.80 4.56
C SER A 723 22.21 15.83 4.92
N VAL A 724 22.51 16.01 6.21
CA VAL A 724 23.64 16.85 6.66
C VAL A 724 25.01 16.25 6.27
N LYS A 725 25.20 14.93 6.38
CA LYS A 725 26.45 14.27 5.94
C LYS A 725 26.66 14.35 4.42
N CYS A 726 25.60 14.30 3.63
CA CYS A 726 25.68 14.43 2.17
C CYS A 726 26.04 15.87 1.76
N LEU A 727 25.53 16.86 2.49
CA LEU A 727 25.87 18.27 2.27
C LEU A 727 27.32 18.58 2.67
N ASP A 728 27.82 18.01 3.78
CA ASP A 728 29.22 18.12 4.19
C ASP A 728 30.17 17.38 3.23
N SER A 729 29.72 16.26 2.64
CA SER A 729 30.45 15.50 1.61
C SER A 729 30.59 16.27 0.29
N MET A 730 29.59 17.08 -0.10
CA MET A 730 29.66 17.90 -1.32
C MET A 730 30.48 19.20 -1.16
N CYS A 731 30.86 19.57 0.07
CA CYS A 731 31.60 20.80 0.38
C CYS A 731 33.06 20.57 0.81
N CYS A 732 33.60 19.35 0.71
CA CYS A 732 34.99 19.08 1.06
C CYS A 732 35.94 19.40 -0.10
N PHE A 733 36.50 20.62 -0.15
CA PHE A 733 37.78 20.85 -0.83
C PHE A 733 38.93 20.31 0.03
N PRO A 734 39.97 19.70 -0.56
CA PRO A 734 41.08 19.15 0.21
C PRO A 734 41.98 20.30 0.66
N GLY A 735 41.99 20.54 1.97
CA GLY A 735 43.00 21.35 2.64
C GLY A 735 42.43 22.54 3.40
N GLU A 736 41.83 22.30 4.56
CA GLU A 736 41.94 23.20 5.72
C GLU A 736 41.46 22.51 7.00
N THR A 737 42.14 22.80 8.10
CA THR A 737 42.05 22.16 9.43
C THR A 737 40.75 22.47 10.19
N PRO A 738 40.30 21.59 11.12
CA PRO A 738 39.00 21.73 11.77
C PRO A 738 39.08 22.63 13.01
N CYS A 739 38.52 23.84 12.95
CA CYS A 739 38.18 24.60 14.16
C CYS A 739 37.09 25.66 13.91
N THR A 740 36.28 25.87 14.96
CA THR A 740 35.25 26.90 15.20
C THR A 740 33.79 26.55 14.86
N SER A 741 33.13 25.92 15.85
CA SER A 741 31.72 25.49 15.85
C SER A 741 30.68 26.61 16.06
N VAL A 742 31.09 27.86 16.31
CA VAL A 742 30.15 28.92 16.75
C VAL A 742 29.85 29.96 15.66
N GLY A 743 30.77 30.22 14.74
CA GLY A 743 30.55 31.17 13.64
C GLY A 743 29.50 30.71 12.61
N ARG A 744 29.48 29.42 12.27
CA ARG A 744 28.54 28.86 11.27
C ARG A 744 27.09 28.83 11.73
N MET A 745 26.83 28.84 13.04
CA MET A 745 25.47 28.87 13.57
C MET A 745 24.83 30.26 13.36
N LEU A 746 25.63 31.32 13.37
CA LEU A 746 25.15 32.70 13.20
C LEU A 746 24.86 33.05 11.74
N GLU A 747 25.60 32.48 10.78
CA GLU A 747 25.31 32.66 9.35
C GLU A 747 24.06 31.89 8.88
N ARG A 748 23.76 30.73 9.48
CA ARG A 748 22.53 29.96 9.17
C ARG A 748 21.24 30.64 9.62
N VAL A 749 21.28 31.52 10.61
CA VAL A 749 20.11 32.28 11.09
C VAL A 749 19.76 33.46 10.17
N ILE A 750 20.69 33.94 9.34
CA ILE A 750 20.53 35.18 8.55
C ILE A 750 20.07 34.90 7.09
N GLY A 751 19.80 33.65 6.72
CA GLY A 751 18.98 33.34 5.54
C GLY A 751 19.51 33.89 4.20
N ARG A 752 20.79 33.69 3.89
CA ARG A 752 21.33 33.93 2.54
C ARG A 752 21.95 32.66 1.95
N CYS A 753 21.18 31.95 1.14
CA CYS A 753 21.69 31.15 0.04
C CYS A 753 20.72 31.25 -1.14
N SER A 754 21.18 31.86 -2.23
CA SER A 754 20.46 31.92 -3.52
C SER A 754 20.85 30.68 -4.34
N PRO A 755 19.91 29.97 -4.98
CA PRO A 755 20.22 28.84 -5.82
C PRO A 755 20.42 29.34 -7.24
N ASN A 756 21.66 29.38 -7.72
CA ASN A 756 21.90 29.43 -9.16
C ASN A 756 23.15 28.61 -9.49
N HIS A 757 22.96 27.72 -10.46
CA HIS A 757 23.89 26.72 -11.00
C HIS A 757 24.22 25.54 -10.10
N ILE A 758 23.73 24.35 -10.49
CA ILE A 758 24.57 23.17 -10.74
C ILE A 758 23.85 22.28 -11.77
N SER A 759 24.48 22.14 -12.92
CA SER A 759 24.18 21.16 -13.97
C SER A 759 24.58 19.76 -13.52
N ARG A 760 23.65 18.79 -13.56
CA ARG A 760 23.94 17.37 -13.33
C ARG A 760 24.66 16.79 -14.56
N LEU A 761 25.91 16.37 -14.38
CA LEU A 761 26.59 15.44 -15.28
C LEU A 761 26.65 14.09 -14.58
N TRP A 762 26.00 13.07 -15.13
CA TRP A 762 26.08 11.70 -14.63
C TRP A 762 27.36 11.05 -15.13
N SER A 763 28.22 10.59 -14.21
CA SER A 763 29.31 9.66 -14.51
C SER A 763 28.86 8.26 -14.14
N ALA A 764 28.89 7.35 -15.10
CA ALA A 764 28.63 5.93 -14.94
C ALA A 764 29.91 5.24 -14.43
N SER A 765 29.99 4.97 -13.14
CA SER A 765 30.87 3.95 -12.56
C SER A 765 30.62 3.86 -11.06
N ASP A 766 29.86 2.86 -10.62
CA ASP A 766 30.27 2.03 -9.49
C ASP A 766 29.46 0.71 -9.43
N PRO A 767 30.13 -0.45 -9.30
CA PRO A 767 29.49 -1.77 -9.27
C PRO A 767 29.37 -2.28 -7.82
N LEU A 768 28.16 -2.64 -7.38
CA LEU A 768 27.97 -3.54 -6.22
C LEU A 768 26.62 -4.25 -6.33
N TYR A 769 26.60 -5.27 -7.18
CA TYR A 769 25.66 -6.39 -7.09
C TYR A 769 26.37 -7.51 -6.33
N THR A 770 25.92 -7.80 -5.10
CA THR A 770 26.18 -9.10 -4.46
C THR A 770 24.84 -9.81 -4.30
N ASN A 771 24.66 -10.81 -5.15
CA ASN A 771 23.63 -11.84 -5.03
C ASN A 771 23.90 -12.67 -3.78
N ASP A 772 22.93 -12.73 -2.88
CA ASP A 772 22.72 -13.92 -2.05
C ASP A 772 21.22 -14.08 -1.79
N ARG A 773 20.62 -15.01 -2.55
CA ARG A 773 19.28 -15.56 -2.32
C ARG A 773 19.47 -16.96 -1.71
N SER A 774 19.43 -17.04 -0.39
CA SER A 774 19.22 -18.29 0.34
C SER A 774 18.29 -18.02 1.52
N ILE A 775 17.10 -18.62 1.52
CA ILE A 775 16.19 -18.66 2.66
C ILE A 775 16.30 -20.06 3.27
N LEU A 776 16.64 -20.17 4.55
CA LEU A 776 15.84 -20.81 5.60
C LEU A 776 16.69 -21.18 6.82
N THR A 777 16.06 -20.96 7.99
CA THR A 777 16.46 -21.35 9.35
C THR A 777 17.65 -20.61 9.95
N LEU A 778 17.39 -19.74 10.93
CA LEU A 778 18.23 -19.60 12.13
C LEU A 778 17.39 -19.07 13.31
N SER A 779 17.57 -19.77 14.42
CA SER A 779 17.13 -19.56 15.81
C SER A 779 17.19 -18.09 16.29
N PRO A 780 16.42 -17.67 17.32
CA PRO A 780 16.60 -16.34 17.91
C PRO A 780 18.03 -16.21 18.43
N MET A 781 18.79 -15.26 17.89
CA MET A 781 20.06 -14.83 18.48
C MET A 781 19.86 -13.50 19.21
N ASP A 782 20.42 -13.49 20.42
CA ASP A 782 20.27 -12.50 21.47
C ASP A 782 20.71 -11.09 21.08
N SER A 783 20.02 -10.13 21.68
CA SER A 783 20.35 -8.72 21.73
C SER A 783 21.65 -8.48 22.51
N SER A 784 22.79 -8.35 21.82
CA SER A 784 23.90 -7.52 22.30
C SER A 784 24.85 -7.17 21.16
N THR A 785 25.18 -5.87 21.03
CA THR A 785 26.06 -5.24 20.02
C THR A 785 25.42 -5.12 18.61
N CYS A 786 25.21 -3.95 17.99
CA CYS A 786 25.79 -2.62 18.13
C CYS A 786 24.79 -1.52 17.72
#